data_AF-A0A654IQE5-F1
#
_entry.id   AF-A0A654IQE5-F1
#
_cell.length_a   1.000
_cell.length_b   1.000
_cell.length_c   1.000
_cell.angle_alpha   90.00
_cell.angle_beta   90.00
_cell.angle_gamma   90.00
#
_symmetry.space_group_name_H-M   'P 1'
#
loop_
_entity.id
_entity.type
_entity.pdbx_description
1 polymer ?
#
loop_
_entity_poly.entity_id
_entity_poly.type
_entity_poly.pdbx_seq_one_letter_code
_entity_poly.pdbx_strand_id
1 'polypeptide(L)'
;MKKSLNLILLISLVTSSSLLVISCNNNYPNSYKIPTIPNSNQKPNNDKSDQDKKPNHFIDNNNHNNQNDQPNNDIEPKPNDIPSNRSKLVYDSNKIYDIDKNPEYFTDAHLFNSDFLLKNSAYTISRSTNKFFTGSHNMNVFLKTGYYNNPVDFRNGYDQNTDNEFWKHSKNIGWYGDLGKTDEEKVAFYNDQLSVDGMVKQSYLNNFEQKENSSSKTLNFDFNNFILKNPFGYLPSNLSQLFYYMDFDSISKLFKIENVKDIKANFDDEKGEFEILITDKNNQNYYQKIDQTNTSSLKKNLDFYQYIHDRSFSLLVGVNRWWEDPFDLRSGKMIQDFKGGTMWVLDRVVNKELEDKGYWELLLATNIHVFSLAETFDKSIYFSKNSTNAKASKWKAGFYDFQNQWNSKKAEFMTTRLNQDKLTSNNVTEISGFQPTFKAEEQYLQAAYYTPRYNVSGFKTETPHAGQVYIENFDESTRFGSTKNGGADFVILRLKIDKNKLKNILPELDKVIGTDKERDWHIGLGKNELFTPLKTQFYAGYPFLKRYADYNGTYQPLYEFKGNKSIGGIISTQNRYVKEGNFQSLWTKYNEAENKDWNSHHKNWEKYTQPFIKDQHGMIKTVLTQHSSLFTRIEKNEDHNALDGGSSGSMAIDSSFNLIGINYLLTKDEKHNTSTNAISLMQGQSTYENGFDGNIRTDFVKKLRKDNLITVKLNPKNKNS
;
A
#
# COMPACT_ATOMS: atom_id res chain seq x y z
N MET A 1 50.19 45.49 13.75
CA MET A 1 51.24 44.45 13.63
C MET A 1 51.12 43.77 12.25
N LYS A 2 52.20 43.16 11.73
CA LYS A 2 52.29 42.08 10.69
C LYS A 2 50.99 41.79 9.85
N LYS A 3 50.87 42.00 8.52
CA LYS A 3 51.63 41.45 7.35
C LYS A 3 52.04 39.97 7.54
N SER A 4 51.73 38.99 6.68
CA SER A 4 51.03 38.88 5.37
C SER A 4 50.52 37.42 5.21
N LEU A 5 50.09 36.78 4.10
CA LEU A 5 50.24 36.94 2.63
C LEU A 5 49.12 36.13 1.89
N ASN A 6 49.05 36.17 0.54
CA ASN A 6 48.12 35.39 -0.30
C ASN A 6 48.71 34.04 -0.77
N LEU A 7 47.86 32.99 -0.89
CA LEU A 7 47.69 32.06 -2.05
C LEU A 7 46.59 31.04 -1.64
N ILE A 8 45.45 30.80 -2.32
CA ILE A 8 45.08 30.56 -3.74
C ILE A 8 45.30 29.11 -4.22
N LEU A 9 44.23 28.55 -4.83
CA LEU A 9 44.05 27.30 -5.61
C LEU A 9 43.70 25.97 -4.89
N LEU A 10 42.75 25.27 -5.52
CA LEU A 10 42.21 23.91 -5.32
C LEU A 10 41.81 23.45 -3.90
N ILE A 11 40.50 23.34 -3.68
CA ILE A 11 39.82 22.03 -3.73
C ILE A 11 38.39 22.25 -4.27
N SER A 12 38.01 21.46 -5.26
CA SER A 12 36.63 21.31 -5.73
C SER A 12 36.05 20.05 -5.14
N LEU A 13 35.11 20.15 -4.20
CA LEU A 13 34.44 18.97 -3.63
C LEU A 13 32.95 19.22 -3.38
N VAL A 14 32.18 18.43 -4.12
CA VAL A 14 30.72 18.28 -4.17
C VAL A 14 30.04 18.43 -2.81
N THR A 15 29.19 19.44 -2.65
CA THR A 15 28.23 19.55 -1.52
C THR A 15 26.91 18.83 -1.85
N SER A 16 26.99 17.50 -1.98
CA SER A 16 25.84 16.64 -2.22
C SER A 16 24.84 16.74 -1.06
N SER A 17 23.67 17.30 -1.34
CA SER A 17 22.62 17.58 -0.36
C SER A 17 21.78 16.33 -0.09
N SER A 18 22.36 15.29 0.53
CA SER A 18 21.73 13.96 0.64
C SER A 18 22.20 13.18 1.87
N LEU A 19 21.99 13.71 3.09
CA LEU A 19 22.30 13.02 4.34
C LEU A 19 21.37 13.44 5.49
N LEU A 20 20.18 12.82 5.56
CA LEU A 20 19.41 12.59 6.80
C LEU A 20 18.22 11.64 6.54
N VAL A 21 18.48 10.48 5.92
CA VAL A 21 17.61 9.32 6.09
C VAL A 21 17.94 8.74 7.46
N ILE A 22 17.02 8.86 8.42
CA ILE A 22 17.20 8.28 9.74
C ILE A 22 16.73 6.82 9.68
N SER A 23 17.68 5.88 9.57
CA SER A 23 17.40 4.50 10.00
C SER A 23 17.38 4.49 11.54
N CYS A 24 16.24 4.14 12.13
CA CYS A 24 15.98 4.21 13.57
C CYS A 24 16.66 3.05 14.34
N ASN A 25 17.99 2.99 14.32
CA ASN A 25 18.78 2.07 15.13
C ASN A 25 19.01 2.66 16.54
N ASN A 26 17.94 2.70 17.35
CA ASN A 26 17.96 3.30 18.68
C ASN A 26 18.66 2.42 19.73
N ASN A 27 19.98 2.61 19.88
CA ASN A 27 20.71 2.15 21.06
C ASN A 27 20.29 2.96 22.30
N TYR A 28 19.36 2.42 23.10
CA TYR A 28 18.96 3.03 24.38
C TYR A 28 20.07 2.86 25.45
N PRO A 29 20.47 3.94 26.15
CA PRO A 29 21.38 3.83 27.29
C PRO A 29 20.65 3.23 28.51
N ASN A 30 21.29 2.24 29.14
CA ASN A 30 20.68 1.39 30.15
C ASN A 30 20.77 2.04 31.56
N SER A 31 19.72 2.70 32.05
CA SER A 31 19.78 3.45 33.33
C SER A 31 18.49 3.57 34.18
N TYR A 32 17.47 2.74 33.97
CA TYR A 32 16.34 2.64 34.90
C TYR A 32 16.56 1.57 35.98
N LYS A 33 16.70 2.01 37.24
CA LYS A 33 16.83 1.11 38.40
C LYS A 33 15.49 0.49 38.78
N ILE A 34 15.44 -0.84 38.75
CA ILE A 34 14.29 -1.65 39.20
C ILE A 34 14.12 -1.48 40.73
N PRO A 35 12.90 -1.21 41.25
CA PRO A 35 12.62 -1.29 42.68
C PRO A 35 12.68 -2.74 43.19
N THR A 36 13.42 -2.99 44.26
CA THR A 36 13.52 -4.33 44.86
C THR A 36 12.23 -4.74 45.58
N ILE A 37 11.64 -5.86 45.17
CA ILE A 37 10.50 -6.49 45.84
C ILE A 37 11.04 -7.45 46.93
N PRO A 38 10.44 -7.51 48.14
CA PRO A 38 10.91 -8.40 49.21
C PRO A 38 10.76 -9.89 48.89
N ASN A 39 11.76 -10.69 49.30
CA ASN A 39 11.72 -12.15 49.24
C ASN A 39 10.71 -12.73 50.25
N SER A 40 9.80 -13.59 49.81
CA SER A 40 8.90 -14.37 50.68
C SER A 40 8.87 -15.86 50.31
N ASN A 41 10.04 -16.50 50.29
CA ASN A 41 10.17 -17.95 50.13
C ASN A 41 9.79 -18.67 51.44
N GLN A 42 8.52 -19.03 51.59
CA GLN A 42 8.07 -20.07 52.55
C GLN A 42 7.13 -21.06 51.86
N LYS A 43 7.49 -22.35 51.91
CA LYS A 43 6.64 -23.46 51.47
C LYS A 43 5.55 -23.72 52.52
N PRO A 44 4.29 -23.94 52.13
CA PRO A 44 3.35 -24.71 52.93
C PRO A 44 3.77 -26.20 52.96
N ASN A 45 3.52 -26.87 54.09
CA ASN A 45 3.63 -28.33 54.20
C ASN A 45 2.35 -29.03 53.70
N ASN A 46 2.46 -30.32 53.40
CA ASN A 46 1.29 -31.20 53.34
C ASN A 46 0.74 -31.41 54.76
N ASP A 47 -0.58 -31.40 54.91
CA ASP A 47 -1.29 -32.25 55.87
C ASP A 47 -2.71 -32.59 55.36
N LYS A 48 -3.39 -33.55 56.00
CA LYS A 48 -4.61 -34.21 55.48
C LYS A 48 -5.90 -33.87 56.25
N SER A 49 -7.03 -34.31 55.68
CA SER A 49 -8.39 -34.44 56.28
C SER A 49 -9.20 -33.13 56.40
N ASP A 50 -10.53 -33.09 56.22
CA ASP A 50 -11.44 -34.11 55.63
C ASP A 50 -12.78 -33.51 55.13
N GLN A 51 -13.57 -34.34 54.44
CA GLN A 51 -15.03 -34.32 54.24
C GLN A 51 -15.77 -33.14 53.52
N ASP A 52 -16.42 -33.54 52.42
CA ASP A 52 -17.81 -33.26 52.02
C ASP A 52 -18.38 -31.83 51.88
N LYS A 53 -18.62 -31.44 50.62
CA LYS A 53 -19.95 -31.62 49.99
C LYS A 53 -19.98 -31.41 48.46
N LYS A 54 -20.60 -32.35 47.76
CA LYS A 54 -21.20 -32.18 46.40
C LYS A 54 -22.65 -31.67 46.56
N PRO A 55 -23.24 -30.96 45.57
CA PRO A 55 -23.93 -31.70 44.51
C PRO A 55 -23.93 -31.10 43.09
N ASN A 56 -23.91 -32.04 42.13
CA ASN A 56 -24.65 -32.11 40.86
C ASN A 56 -24.64 -30.98 39.81
N HIS A 57 -24.26 -31.41 38.60
CA HIS A 57 -24.76 -30.91 37.31
C HIS A 57 -26.28 -30.70 37.27
N PHE A 58 -26.71 -29.76 36.43
CA PHE A 58 -27.70 -30.07 35.41
C PHE A 58 -27.09 -29.81 34.02
N ILE A 59 -27.41 -30.66 33.05
CA ILE A 59 -27.13 -30.48 31.63
C ILE A 59 -28.45 -30.71 30.91
N ASP A 60 -29.04 -29.67 30.34
CA ASP A 60 -30.15 -29.84 29.40
C ASP A 60 -29.60 -29.92 27.97
N ASN A 61 -29.55 -31.14 27.45
CA ASN A 61 -29.39 -31.37 26.02
C ASN A 61 -30.69 -31.01 25.31
N ASN A 62 -30.62 -30.14 24.30
CA ASN A 62 -31.52 -30.24 23.16
C ASN A 62 -30.68 -30.27 21.88
N ASN A 63 -30.39 -31.49 21.44
CA ASN A 63 -29.48 -31.78 20.33
C ASN A 63 -30.27 -31.98 19.04
N HIS A 64 -30.20 -31.01 18.12
CA HIS A 64 -30.57 -31.24 16.73
C HIS A 64 -29.33 -31.21 15.85
N ASN A 65 -28.93 -32.40 15.40
CA ASN A 65 -27.86 -32.59 14.43
C ASN A 65 -28.13 -31.78 13.15
N ASN A 66 -27.10 -31.06 12.70
CA ASN A 66 -26.75 -31.06 11.28
C ASN A 66 -25.23 -31.12 11.19
N GLN A 67 -24.72 -32.27 10.76
CA GLN A 67 -23.33 -32.38 10.31
C GLN A 67 -23.26 -31.76 8.92
N ASN A 68 -22.36 -30.79 8.72
CA ASN A 68 -21.39 -30.77 7.63
C ASN A 68 -20.55 -29.48 7.63
N ASP A 69 -19.47 -29.51 6.84
CA ASP A 69 -18.72 -28.36 6.33
C ASP A 69 -18.05 -27.44 7.36
N GLN A 70 -17.11 -28.01 8.14
CA GLN A 70 -15.89 -27.26 8.43
C GLN A 70 -15.11 -27.08 7.12
N PRO A 71 -14.73 -25.84 6.71
CA PRO A 71 -13.87 -25.66 5.55
C PRO A 71 -12.45 -26.13 5.90
N ASN A 72 -11.99 -27.21 5.25
CA ASN A 72 -10.62 -27.67 5.40
C ASN A 72 -9.66 -26.69 4.71
N ASN A 73 -8.76 -26.06 5.48
CA ASN A 73 -7.91 -24.94 5.04
C ASN A 73 -6.68 -25.35 4.20
N ASP A 74 -6.82 -26.36 3.35
CA ASP A 74 -5.87 -26.60 2.26
C ASP A 74 -6.44 -25.91 1.00
N ILE A 75 -5.84 -24.78 0.60
CA ILE A 75 -6.27 -24.01 -0.59
C ILE A 75 -5.76 -24.69 -1.86
N GLU A 76 -6.29 -25.88 -2.17
CA GLU A 76 -6.31 -26.36 -3.54
C GLU A 76 -7.33 -25.53 -4.34
N PRO A 77 -6.97 -25.02 -5.53
CA PRO A 77 -7.93 -24.32 -6.38
C PRO A 77 -9.01 -25.28 -6.86
N LYS A 78 -10.30 -24.85 -6.77
CA LYS A 78 -11.45 -25.68 -7.17
C LYS A 78 -11.28 -26.20 -8.61
N PRO A 79 -11.57 -27.48 -8.93
CA PRO A 79 -10.88 -28.16 -10.04
C PRO A 79 -11.27 -27.77 -11.47
N ASN A 80 -12.22 -26.86 -11.67
CA ASN A 80 -12.99 -26.78 -12.93
C ASN A 80 -12.40 -25.90 -14.05
N ASP A 81 -11.39 -25.06 -13.77
CA ASP A 81 -10.73 -24.20 -14.77
C ASP A 81 -9.22 -24.44 -14.87
N ILE A 82 -8.77 -25.67 -14.59
CA ILE A 82 -7.37 -26.08 -14.79
C ILE A 82 -7.14 -26.41 -16.27
N PRO A 83 -6.28 -25.67 -17.00
CA PRO A 83 -6.08 -25.89 -18.43
C PRO A 83 -5.40 -27.24 -18.72
N SER A 84 -5.85 -27.91 -19.79
CA SER A 84 -5.49 -29.28 -20.14
C SER A 84 -4.02 -29.51 -20.55
N ASN A 85 -3.27 -28.44 -20.84
CA ASN A 85 -1.84 -28.50 -21.20
C ASN A 85 -0.89 -28.70 -20.00
N ARG A 86 -1.40 -29.03 -18.80
CA ARG A 86 -0.53 -29.44 -17.68
C ARG A 86 0.30 -30.66 -18.05
N SER A 87 1.61 -30.46 -18.21
CA SER A 87 2.59 -31.46 -17.78
C SER A 87 2.26 -31.84 -16.32
N LYS A 88 2.06 -33.14 -16.05
CA LYS A 88 1.81 -33.62 -14.69
C LYS A 88 3.14 -33.67 -13.93
N LEU A 89 3.65 -32.50 -13.55
CA LEU A 89 4.77 -32.35 -12.62
C LEU A 89 4.39 -33.01 -11.29
N VAL A 90 5.31 -33.78 -10.70
CA VAL A 90 5.08 -34.57 -9.48
C VAL A 90 6.05 -34.11 -8.41
N TYR A 91 5.52 -33.69 -7.27
CA TYR A 91 6.27 -33.06 -6.18
C TYR A 91 6.46 -34.05 -5.03
N ASP A 92 7.70 -34.49 -4.79
CA ASP A 92 8.06 -35.29 -3.63
C ASP A 92 8.04 -34.40 -2.37
N SER A 93 7.32 -34.80 -1.31
CA SER A 93 6.91 -33.92 -0.20
C SER A 93 8.04 -33.22 0.56
N ASN A 94 9.26 -33.77 0.52
CA ASN A 94 10.41 -33.30 1.29
C ASN A 94 11.59 -32.89 0.37
N LYS A 95 11.34 -32.69 -0.93
CA LYS A 95 12.37 -32.42 -1.94
C LYS A 95 12.27 -30.99 -2.45
N ILE A 96 13.39 -30.27 -2.42
CA ILE A 96 13.53 -28.99 -3.11
C ILE A 96 13.98 -29.25 -4.55
N TYR A 97 13.26 -28.68 -5.50
CA TYR A 97 13.57 -28.74 -6.93
C TYR A 97 14.43 -27.53 -7.30
N ASP A 98 15.44 -27.73 -8.14
CA ASP A 98 16.35 -26.65 -8.58
C ASP A 98 16.42 -26.60 -10.11
N ILE A 99 16.54 -25.39 -10.67
CA ILE A 99 16.34 -25.09 -12.09
C ILE A 99 17.40 -25.75 -12.99
N ASP A 100 18.65 -25.85 -12.52
CA ASP A 100 19.74 -26.47 -13.29
C ASP A 100 19.61 -27.99 -13.39
N LYS A 101 18.74 -28.59 -12.57
CA LYS A 101 18.54 -30.05 -12.44
C LYS A 101 17.15 -30.54 -12.84
N ASN A 102 16.16 -29.65 -12.84
CA ASN A 102 14.74 -29.95 -13.11
C ASN A 102 14.10 -28.76 -13.88
N PRO A 103 14.65 -28.30 -15.02
CA PRO A 103 14.24 -27.06 -15.69
C PRO A 103 12.75 -27.03 -16.09
N GLU A 104 12.16 -28.19 -16.34
CA GLU A 104 10.73 -28.37 -16.67
C GLU A 104 9.79 -27.88 -15.54
N TYR A 105 10.26 -27.85 -14.29
CA TYR A 105 9.52 -27.31 -13.14
C TYR A 105 9.51 -25.77 -13.09
N PHE A 106 10.27 -25.10 -13.97
CA PHE A 106 10.43 -23.64 -13.99
C PHE A 106 10.13 -23.01 -15.37
N THR A 107 9.65 -23.79 -16.35
CA THR A 107 9.27 -23.29 -17.67
C THR A 107 7.81 -22.82 -17.68
N ASP A 108 7.61 -21.53 -17.93
CA ASP A 108 6.29 -20.88 -18.01
C ASP A 108 5.91 -20.40 -19.43
N ALA A 109 6.84 -20.51 -20.39
CA ALA A 109 6.66 -20.04 -21.75
C ALA A 109 5.69 -20.94 -22.54
N HIS A 110 4.81 -20.34 -23.34
CA HIS A 110 3.86 -21.00 -24.24
C HIS A 110 2.96 -22.06 -23.56
N LEU A 111 2.64 -21.83 -22.28
CA LEU A 111 1.99 -22.78 -21.38
C LEU A 111 0.45 -22.85 -21.52
N PHE A 112 -0.19 -21.76 -21.96
CA PHE A 112 -1.65 -21.62 -21.90
C PHE A 112 -2.28 -21.28 -23.25
N ASN A 113 -3.49 -21.79 -23.49
CA ASN A 113 -4.28 -21.37 -24.64
C ASN A 113 -4.84 -19.95 -24.50
N SER A 114 -5.15 -19.30 -25.62
CA SER A 114 -5.67 -17.93 -25.64
C SER A 114 -7.01 -17.77 -24.93
N ASP A 115 -7.88 -18.79 -24.95
CA ASP A 115 -9.16 -18.78 -24.25
C ASP A 115 -8.99 -18.68 -22.72
N PHE A 116 -8.05 -19.45 -22.14
CA PHE A 116 -7.72 -19.37 -20.72
C PHE A 116 -7.15 -18.00 -20.36
N LEU A 117 -6.20 -17.50 -21.15
CA LEU A 117 -5.52 -16.21 -20.91
C LEU A 117 -6.49 -15.01 -20.99
N LEU A 118 -7.37 -14.97 -21.98
CA LEU A 118 -8.27 -13.82 -22.21
C LEU A 118 -9.56 -13.84 -21.35
N LYS A 119 -9.79 -14.92 -20.58
CA LYS A 119 -10.94 -15.04 -19.66
C LYS A 119 -10.56 -14.93 -18.19
N ASN A 120 -9.28 -15.06 -17.85
CA ASN A 120 -8.80 -15.05 -16.46
C ASN A 120 -8.07 -13.76 -16.09
N SER A 121 -8.05 -13.46 -14.78
CA SER A 121 -7.21 -12.38 -14.26
C SER A 121 -5.73 -12.75 -14.32
N ALA A 122 -4.87 -11.73 -14.32
CA ALA A 122 -3.42 -11.93 -14.19
C ALA A 122 -3.07 -12.71 -12.90
N TYR A 123 -3.87 -12.58 -11.83
CA TYR A 123 -3.74 -13.31 -10.57
C TYR A 123 -4.00 -14.82 -10.72
N THR A 124 -5.06 -15.20 -11.44
CA THR A 124 -5.35 -16.62 -11.70
C THR A 124 -4.31 -17.24 -12.63
N ILE A 125 -3.87 -16.50 -13.65
CA ILE A 125 -2.78 -16.92 -14.54
C ILE A 125 -1.48 -17.09 -13.75
N SER A 126 -1.12 -16.13 -12.88
CA SER A 126 0.11 -16.20 -12.09
C SER A 126 0.13 -17.37 -11.11
N ARG A 127 -1.03 -17.79 -10.59
CA ARG A 127 -1.17 -18.96 -9.71
C ARG A 127 -1.35 -20.29 -10.46
N SER A 128 -1.31 -20.26 -11.79
CA SER A 128 -1.43 -21.44 -12.65
C SER A 128 -0.12 -21.86 -13.33
N THR A 129 0.98 -21.11 -13.12
CA THR A 129 2.27 -21.38 -13.79
C THR A 129 3.13 -22.41 -13.05
N ASN A 130 4.07 -23.03 -13.77
CA ASN A 130 4.96 -24.04 -13.21
C ASN A 130 5.89 -23.44 -12.15
N LYS A 131 6.44 -22.23 -12.41
CA LYS A 131 7.23 -21.49 -11.41
C LYS A 131 6.46 -21.28 -10.11
N PHE A 132 5.18 -20.91 -10.17
CA PHE A 132 4.38 -20.67 -8.96
C PHE A 132 4.19 -21.92 -8.11
N PHE A 133 3.83 -23.05 -8.72
CA PHE A 133 3.68 -24.32 -8.01
C PHE A 133 5.02 -24.79 -7.41
N THR A 134 6.10 -24.79 -8.20
CA THR A 134 7.43 -25.20 -7.73
C THR A 134 7.99 -24.27 -6.65
N GLY A 135 7.81 -22.95 -6.79
CA GLY A 135 8.19 -21.97 -5.78
C GLY A 135 7.44 -22.19 -4.46
N SER A 136 6.11 -22.34 -4.54
CA SER A 136 5.26 -22.58 -3.37
C SER A 136 5.56 -23.91 -2.68
N HIS A 137 5.85 -24.97 -3.45
CA HIS A 137 6.32 -26.25 -2.92
C HIS A 137 7.66 -26.12 -2.22
N ASN A 138 8.69 -25.61 -2.91
CA ASN A 138 10.04 -25.44 -2.37
C ASN A 138 10.03 -24.60 -1.08
N MET A 139 9.30 -23.48 -1.04
CA MET A 139 9.15 -22.65 0.16
C MET A 139 8.50 -23.42 1.32
N ASN A 140 7.47 -24.22 1.04
CA ASN A 140 6.78 -25.04 2.05
C ASN A 140 7.66 -26.19 2.60
N VAL A 141 8.62 -26.68 1.83
CA VAL A 141 9.65 -27.62 2.31
C VAL A 141 10.68 -26.86 3.13
N PHE A 142 11.31 -25.84 2.53
CA PHE A 142 12.36 -25.02 3.12
C PHE A 142 11.99 -24.49 4.51
N LEU A 143 10.81 -23.88 4.67
CA LEU A 143 10.40 -23.34 5.98
C LEU A 143 10.26 -24.43 7.08
N LYS A 144 9.98 -25.68 6.72
CA LYS A 144 9.77 -26.78 7.67
C LYS A 144 11.02 -27.60 7.95
N THR A 145 11.97 -27.67 7.01
CA THR A 145 13.20 -28.47 7.14
C THR A 145 14.47 -27.64 7.25
N GLY A 146 14.44 -26.37 6.82
CA GLY A 146 15.53 -25.39 6.93
C GLY A 146 16.90 -25.97 6.60
N TYR A 147 17.88 -25.65 7.45
CA TYR A 147 19.15 -26.36 7.52
C TYR A 147 19.12 -27.43 8.63
N TYR A 148 19.76 -28.57 8.36
CA TYR A 148 19.87 -29.71 9.29
C TYR A 148 18.52 -30.30 9.76
N ASN A 149 17.46 -30.18 8.96
CA ASN A 149 16.12 -30.70 9.26
C ASN A 149 15.44 -30.03 10.48
N ASN A 150 15.65 -28.72 10.65
CA ASN A 150 14.95 -27.89 11.65
C ASN A 150 14.09 -26.84 10.94
N PRO A 151 12.87 -26.52 11.43
CA PRO A 151 12.09 -25.41 10.90
C PRO A 151 12.84 -24.08 10.94
N VAL A 152 12.57 -23.23 9.95
CA VAL A 152 13.10 -21.86 9.90
C VAL A 152 12.44 -21.00 10.97
N ASP A 153 13.21 -20.15 11.64
CA ASP A 153 12.67 -19.19 12.60
C ASP A 153 13.50 -17.90 12.59
N PHE A 154 13.01 -16.90 11.85
CA PHE A 154 13.65 -15.59 11.69
C PHE A 154 13.69 -14.78 13.00
N ARG A 155 12.96 -15.20 14.05
CA ARG A 155 12.95 -14.54 15.36
C ARG A 155 14.25 -14.77 16.14
N ASN A 156 15.07 -15.74 15.73
CA ASN A 156 16.35 -16.09 16.36
C ASN A 156 17.54 -15.26 15.86
N GLY A 157 17.30 -14.29 14.98
CA GLY A 157 18.30 -13.38 14.44
C GLY A 157 18.56 -13.58 12.95
N TYR A 158 19.28 -12.63 12.35
CA TYR A 158 19.59 -12.65 10.92
C TYR A 158 20.69 -13.66 10.59
N ASP A 159 20.36 -14.72 9.85
CA ASP A 159 21.30 -15.55 9.11
C ASP A 159 21.16 -15.29 7.60
N GLN A 160 22.27 -14.94 6.95
CA GLN A 160 22.31 -14.59 5.54
C GLN A 160 22.01 -15.78 4.61
N ASN A 161 22.27 -17.01 5.02
CA ASN A 161 22.02 -18.18 4.17
C ASN A 161 20.52 -18.52 4.10
N THR A 162 19.88 -18.55 5.27
CA THR A 162 18.44 -18.78 5.44
C THR A 162 17.63 -17.68 4.75
N ASP A 163 18.04 -16.42 4.92
CA ASP A 163 17.44 -15.28 4.23
C ASP A 163 17.61 -15.37 2.69
N ASN A 164 18.81 -15.67 2.17
CA ASN A 164 19.03 -15.82 0.73
C ASN A 164 18.19 -16.95 0.08
N GLU A 165 18.08 -18.14 0.69
CA GLU A 165 17.26 -19.22 0.14
C GLU A 165 15.76 -18.92 0.24
N PHE A 166 15.30 -18.18 1.27
CA PHE A 166 13.92 -17.66 1.33
C PHE A 166 13.62 -16.78 0.09
N TRP A 167 14.48 -15.81 -0.21
CA TRP A 167 14.32 -14.94 -1.39
C TRP A 167 14.47 -15.70 -2.72
N LYS A 168 15.34 -16.73 -2.78
CA LYS A 168 15.46 -17.63 -3.95
C LYS A 168 14.13 -18.33 -4.28
N HIS A 169 13.29 -18.63 -3.29
CA HIS A 169 11.98 -19.24 -3.49
C HIS A 169 10.86 -18.21 -3.70
N SER A 170 10.82 -17.12 -2.93
CA SER A 170 9.73 -16.13 -2.96
C SER A 170 9.56 -15.44 -4.32
N LYS A 171 10.65 -15.28 -5.09
CA LYS A 171 10.66 -14.65 -6.43
C LYS A 171 9.80 -15.37 -7.49
N ASN A 172 9.37 -16.60 -7.21
CA ASN A 172 8.44 -17.36 -8.04
C ASN A 172 6.99 -17.34 -7.51
N ILE A 173 6.79 -16.91 -6.26
CA ILE A 173 5.49 -16.93 -5.54
C ILE A 173 4.82 -15.55 -5.60
N GLY A 174 5.59 -14.48 -5.40
CA GLY A 174 5.12 -13.09 -5.42
C GLY A 174 4.40 -12.63 -4.15
N TRP A 175 4.28 -13.47 -3.13
CA TRP A 175 3.74 -13.11 -1.83
C TRP A 175 4.36 -13.90 -0.67
N TYR A 176 4.28 -13.35 0.54
CA TYR A 176 4.65 -13.95 1.82
C TYR A 176 3.85 -13.29 2.95
N GLY A 177 4.02 -13.73 4.20
CA GLY A 177 3.39 -13.12 5.39
C GLY A 177 2.42 -14.04 6.12
N ASP A 178 1.69 -14.87 5.37
CA ASP A 178 0.74 -15.88 5.88
C ASP A 178 1.28 -17.32 5.69
N LEU A 179 2.59 -17.47 5.55
CA LEU A 179 3.24 -18.77 5.43
C LEU A 179 3.30 -19.44 6.80
N GLY A 180 2.61 -20.57 6.98
CA GLY A 180 2.48 -21.30 8.25
C GLY A 180 1.03 -21.72 8.54
N LYS A 181 0.79 -22.82 9.26
CA LYS A 181 -0.58 -23.26 9.60
C LYS A 181 -1.08 -22.62 10.89
N THR A 182 -0.19 -22.42 11.86
CA THR A 182 -0.45 -21.79 13.17
C THR A 182 0.05 -20.35 13.20
N ASP A 183 -0.45 -19.55 14.15
CA ASP A 183 0.02 -18.17 14.36
C ASP A 183 1.48 -18.12 14.86
N GLU A 184 1.95 -19.15 15.58
CA GLU A 184 3.37 -19.32 15.95
C GLU A 184 4.26 -19.53 14.72
N GLU A 185 3.89 -20.45 13.82
CA GLU A 185 4.61 -20.65 12.55
C GLU A 185 4.60 -19.39 11.68
N LYS A 186 3.46 -18.69 11.54
CA LYS A 186 3.38 -17.46 10.73
C LYS A 186 4.33 -16.37 11.21
N VAL A 187 4.54 -16.25 12.52
CA VAL A 187 5.49 -15.27 13.10
C VAL A 187 6.94 -15.78 13.01
N ALA A 188 7.18 -17.10 13.10
CA ALA A 188 8.52 -17.68 12.94
C ALA A 188 9.02 -17.63 11.47
N PHE A 189 8.14 -17.91 10.51
CA PHE A 189 8.43 -17.92 9.07
C PHE A 189 8.38 -16.52 8.42
N TYR A 190 8.12 -15.46 9.19
CA TYR A 190 8.12 -14.08 8.69
C TYR A 190 9.53 -13.50 8.64
N ASN A 191 10.07 -13.38 7.43
CA ASN A 191 11.25 -12.54 7.19
C ASN A 191 10.82 -11.06 7.15
N ASP A 192 11.38 -10.21 8.02
CA ASP A 192 11.07 -8.77 8.05
C ASP A 192 12.01 -7.93 7.15
N GLN A 193 13.03 -8.54 6.55
CA GLN A 193 13.89 -7.94 5.53
C GLN A 193 13.17 -7.89 4.16
N LEU A 194 13.78 -7.26 3.16
CA LEU A 194 13.28 -7.21 1.78
C LEU A 194 14.44 -7.29 0.76
N SER A 195 14.42 -8.31 -0.11
CA SER A 195 15.37 -8.44 -1.22
C SER A 195 14.72 -8.21 -2.58
N VAL A 196 15.29 -7.29 -3.38
CA VAL A 196 14.91 -7.11 -4.79
C VAL A 196 15.15 -8.38 -5.62
N ASP A 197 16.14 -9.22 -5.27
CA ASP A 197 16.40 -10.47 -5.97
C ASP A 197 15.35 -11.56 -5.63
N GLY A 198 14.61 -11.35 -4.53
CA GLY A 198 13.45 -12.13 -4.09
C GLY A 198 12.09 -11.63 -4.58
N MET A 199 12.04 -10.52 -5.31
CA MET A 199 10.81 -9.98 -5.91
C MET A 199 10.52 -10.62 -7.27
N VAL A 200 9.25 -10.99 -7.51
CA VAL A 200 8.78 -11.44 -8.83
C VAL A 200 9.14 -10.40 -9.90
N LYS A 201 9.54 -10.87 -11.09
CA LYS A 201 9.81 -10.06 -12.28
C LYS A 201 8.98 -10.55 -13.46
N GLN A 202 8.41 -9.63 -14.21
CA GLN A 202 7.61 -9.92 -15.40
C GLN A 202 8.44 -10.59 -16.49
N SER A 203 7.86 -11.56 -17.19
CA SER A 203 8.49 -12.33 -18.28
C SER A 203 7.88 -11.92 -19.63
N TYR A 204 8.73 -11.87 -20.66
CA TYR A 204 8.41 -11.32 -21.98
C TYR A 204 8.95 -12.27 -23.07
N LEU A 205 8.52 -12.06 -24.32
CA LEU A 205 9.17 -12.70 -25.47
C LEU A 205 10.61 -12.23 -25.64
N ASN A 206 11.40 -13.02 -26.37
CA ASN A 206 12.72 -12.63 -26.82
C ASN A 206 12.64 -11.49 -27.85
N ASN A 207 13.61 -10.58 -27.82
CA ASN A 207 13.79 -9.56 -28.84
C ASN A 207 14.29 -10.16 -30.18
N PHE A 208 14.16 -9.41 -31.27
CA PHE A 208 14.74 -9.76 -32.58
C PHE A 208 15.53 -8.59 -33.18
N GLU A 209 16.59 -8.89 -33.91
CA GLU A 209 17.33 -7.88 -34.68
C GLU A 209 16.53 -7.46 -35.92
N GLN A 210 16.61 -6.19 -36.32
CA GLN A 210 15.92 -5.70 -37.53
C GLN A 210 16.29 -6.52 -38.79
N LYS A 211 17.52 -7.04 -38.90
CA LYS A 211 17.92 -7.93 -40.01
C LYS A 211 17.05 -9.18 -40.16
N GLU A 212 16.43 -9.66 -39.07
CA GLU A 212 15.55 -10.84 -39.07
C GLU A 212 14.19 -10.56 -39.75
N ASN A 213 13.75 -9.30 -39.84
CA ASN A 213 12.49 -8.97 -40.50
C ASN A 213 12.61 -8.77 -42.02
N SER A 214 13.82 -8.63 -42.57
CA SER A 214 14.12 -8.20 -43.95
C SER A 214 13.36 -8.93 -45.08
N SER A 215 13.00 -10.20 -44.89
CA SER A 215 12.31 -11.05 -45.88
C SER A 215 10.95 -11.57 -45.38
N SER A 216 10.32 -10.85 -44.45
CA SER A 216 9.07 -11.28 -43.82
C SER A 216 7.84 -11.01 -44.69
N LYS A 217 6.82 -11.85 -44.55
CA LYS A 217 5.46 -11.53 -45.00
C LYS A 217 4.81 -10.54 -44.02
N THR A 218 4.09 -9.55 -44.52
CA THR A 218 3.34 -8.61 -43.67
C THR A 218 2.21 -9.32 -42.93
N LEU A 219 2.16 -9.18 -41.61
CA LEU A 219 1.01 -9.53 -40.79
C LEU A 219 0.01 -8.37 -40.76
N ASN A 220 -1.28 -8.71 -40.76
CA ASN A 220 -2.39 -7.77 -40.71
C ASN A 220 -3.44 -8.25 -39.69
N PHE A 221 -3.13 -8.04 -38.42
CA PHE A 221 -3.98 -8.36 -37.28
C PHE A 221 -4.47 -7.09 -36.57
N ASP A 222 -5.76 -7.01 -36.25
CA ASP A 222 -6.31 -5.92 -35.42
C ASP A 222 -5.99 -6.16 -33.95
N PHE A 223 -4.99 -5.45 -33.46
CA PHE A 223 -4.62 -5.49 -32.04
C PHE A 223 -5.61 -4.76 -31.13
N ASN A 224 -6.52 -3.91 -31.63
CA ASN A 224 -7.33 -3.04 -30.77
C ASN A 224 -8.24 -3.84 -29.82
N ASN A 225 -9.01 -4.77 -30.38
CA ASN A 225 -9.90 -5.65 -29.61
C ASN A 225 -9.15 -6.68 -28.75
N PHE A 226 -7.87 -6.93 -29.03
CA PHE A 226 -7.03 -7.89 -28.33
C PHE A 226 -6.36 -7.24 -27.09
N ILE A 227 -5.81 -6.03 -27.24
CA ILE A 227 -5.26 -5.22 -26.14
C ILE A 227 -6.31 -4.96 -25.06
N LEU A 228 -7.54 -4.59 -25.45
CA LEU A 228 -8.65 -4.34 -24.51
C LEU A 228 -9.08 -5.58 -23.69
N LYS A 229 -8.65 -6.78 -24.09
CA LYS A 229 -8.88 -8.05 -23.37
C LYS A 229 -7.63 -8.60 -22.69
N ASN A 230 -6.49 -7.91 -22.79
CA ASN A 230 -5.24 -8.36 -22.20
C ASN A 230 -5.29 -8.25 -20.66
N PRO A 231 -5.21 -9.37 -19.91
CA PRO A 231 -5.24 -9.33 -18.44
C PRO A 231 -4.04 -8.58 -17.84
N PHE A 232 -2.92 -8.52 -18.56
CA PHE A 232 -1.68 -7.89 -18.12
C PHE A 232 -1.66 -6.37 -18.35
N GLY A 233 -2.53 -5.81 -19.19
CA GLY A 233 -2.62 -4.37 -19.43
C GLY A 233 -2.43 -3.92 -20.87
N TYR A 234 -2.34 -2.60 -21.05
CA TYR A 234 -2.43 -1.93 -22.36
C TYR A 234 -1.07 -1.42 -22.90
N LEU A 235 0.04 -1.78 -22.26
CA LEU A 235 1.39 -1.46 -22.76
C LEU A 235 1.87 -2.44 -23.85
N PRO A 236 2.79 -2.02 -24.73
CA PRO A 236 3.60 -2.91 -25.57
C PRO A 236 4.23 -4.09 -24.82
N SER A 237 4.84 -3.86 -23.65
CA SER A 237 5.39 -4.93 -22.80
C SER A 237 4.32 -5.93 -22.34
N ASN A 238 3.10 -5.48 -22.06
CA ASN A 238 2.00 -6.37 -21.67
C ASN A 238 1.53 -7.25 -22.83
N LEU A 239 1.66 -6.82 -24.08
CA LEU A 239 1.45 -7.70 -25.24
C LEU A 239 2.55 -8.76 -25.34
N SER A 240 3.81 -8.37 -25.18
CA SER A 240 4.94 -9.32 -25.14
C SER A 240 4.76 -10.36 -24.02
N GLN A 241 4.31 -9.92 -22.84
CA GLN A 241 3.97 -10.80 -21.72
C GLN A 241 2.80 -11.75 -22.05
N LEU A 242 1.73 -11.26 -22.69
CA LEU A 242 0.60 -12.09 -23.07
C LEU A 242 1.00 -13.21 -24.06
N PHE A 243 1.83 -12.88 -25.05
CA PHE A 243 2.33 -13.87 -26.01
C PHE A 243 3.40 -14.81 -25.43
N TYR A 244 4.20 -14.37 -24.46
CA TYR A 244 5.11 -15.25 -23.72
C TYR A 244 4.38 -16.43 -23.07
N TYR A 245 3.18 -16.19 -22.52
CA TYR A 245 2.37 -17.24 -21.90
C TYR A 245 1.52 -18.05 -22.90
N MET A 246 1.33 -17.58 -24.14
CA MET A 246 0.38 -18.16 -25.09
C MET A 246 0.97 -19.32 -25.91
N ASP A 247 0.26 -20.44 -25.99
CA ASP A 247 0.68 -21.62 -26.75
C ASP A 247 0.69 -21.39 -28.28
N PHE A 248 1.60 -22.10 -28.97
CA PHE A 248 1.79 -21.96 -30.41
C PHE A 248 0.56 -22.33 -31.23
N ASP A 249 -0.30 -23.22 -30.73
CA ASP A 249 -1.58 -23.58 -31.34
C ASP A 249 -2.55 -22.39 -31.35
N SER A 250 -2.63 -21.64 -30.25
CA SER A 250 -3.43 -20.43 -30.14
C SER A 250 -2.87 -19.30 -31.00
N ILE A 251 -1.55 -19.12 -31.02
CA ILE A 251 -0.88 -18.14 -31.90
C ILE A 251 -1.14 -18.47 -33.37
N SER A 252 -1.01 -19.75 -33.76
CA SER A 252 -1.30 -20.24 -35.13
C SER A 252 -2.74 -19.91 -35.55
N LYS A 253 -3.72 -20.17 -34.68
CA LYS A 253 -5.16 -19.87 -34.91
C LYS A 253 -5.44 -18.36 -34.96
N LEU A 254 -4.81 -17.57 -34.09
CA LEU A 254 -5.02 -16.13 -33.96
C LEU A 254 -4.54 -15.38 -35.20
N PHE A 255 -3.34 -15.70 -35.68
CA PHE A 255 -2.70 -15.03 -36.81
C PHE A 255 -2.91 -15.72 -38.16
N LYS A 256 -3.58 -16.88 -38.18
CA LYS A 256 -3.80 -17.72 -39.38
C LYS A 256 -2.50 -18.17 -40.06
N ILE A 257 -1.48 -18.44 -39.24
CA ILE A 257 -0.19 -19.00 -39.67
C ILE A 257 -0.20 -20.48 -39.29
N GLU A 258 -0.08 -21.37 -40.27
CA GLU A 258 0.04 -22.80 -39.98
C GLU A 258 1.39 -23.11 -39.34
N ASN A 259 1.40 -23.98 -38.32
CA ASN A 259 2.62 -24.53 -37.75
C ASN A 259 3.63 -23.46 -37.28
N VAL A 260 3.22 -22.57 -36.38
CA VAL A 260 4.16 -21.66 -35.68
C VAL A 260 5.24 -22.47 -34.96
N LYS A 261 6.48 -21.96 -35.01
CA LYS A 261 7.72 -22.55 -34.45
C LYS A 261 8.39 -21.63 -33.44
N ASP A 262 8.40 -20.32 -33.69
CA ASP A 262 9.03 -19.29 -32.85
C ASP A 262 8.22 -17.99 -32.92
N ILE A 263 8.33 -17.18 -31.87
CA ILE A 263 7.67 -15.88 -31.75
C ILE A 263 8.55 -14.94 -30.90
N LYS A 264 8.82 -13.75 -31.45
CA LYS A 264 9.67 -12.72 -30.86
C LYS A 264 8.96 -11.38 -30.88
N ALA A 265 9.30 -10.48 -29.97
CA ALA A 265 8.75 -9.12 -29.95
C ALA A 265 9.78 -8.09 -29.51
N ASN A 266 9.77 -6.92 -30.15
CA ASN A 266 10.46 -5.71 -29.70
C ASN A 266 9.39 -4.73 -29.20
N PHE A 267 9.67 -3.99 -28.12
CA PHE A 267 8.68 -3.08 -27.53
C PHE A 267 9.33 -1.86 -26.88
N ASP A 268 8.62 -0.72 -26.94
CA ASP A 268 9.00 0.53 -26.29
C ASP A 268 7.77 1.14 -25.59
N ASP A 269 7.74 1.03 -24.27
CA ASP A 269 6.64 1.52 -23.43
C ASP A 269 6.65 3.05 -23.19
N GLU A 270 7.74 3.76 -23.52
CA GLU A 270 7.78 5.23 -23.44
C GLU A 270 7.18 5.86 -24.71
N LYS A 271 7.44 5.26 -25.88
CA LYS A 271 6.83 5.67 -27.15
C LYS A 271 5.43 5.09 -27.34
N GLY A 272 5.17 3.90 -26.80
CA GLY A 272 3.96 3.13 -27.07
C GLY A 272 4.04 2.38 -28.41
N GLU A 273 5.20 1.79 -28.72
CA GLU A 273 5.46 1.02 -29.95
C GLU A 273 5.64 -0.47 -29.65
N PHE A 274 5.08 -1.34 -30.49
CA PHE A 274 5.22 -2.80 -30.41
C PHE A 274 5.49 -3.39 -31.80
N GLU A 275 6.47 -4.29 -31.92
CA GLU A 275 6.78 -5.04 -33.13
C GLU A 275 6.77 -6.53 -32.82
N ILE A 276 6.13 -7.33 -33.67
CA ILE A 276 6.04 -8.79 -33.54
C ILE A 276 6.62 -9.50 -34.76
N LEU A 277 7.37 -10.57 -34.50
CA LEU A 277 7.95 -11.46 -35.51
C LEU A 277 7.52 -12.90 -35.18
N ILE A 278 6.85 -13.57 -36.11
CA ILE A 278 6.42 -14.98 -35.97
C ILE A 278 7.12 -15.80 -37.07
N THR A 279 7.62 -16.98 -36.71
CA THR A 279 8.30 -17.88 -37.64
C THR A 279 7.56 -19.21 -37.71
N ASP A 280 7.21 -19.66 -38.92
CA ASP A 280 6.61 -20.99 -39.12
C ASP A 280 7.66 -22.12 -39.21
N LYS A 281 7.23 -23.38 -39.21
CA LYS A 281 8.13 -24.55 -39.33
C LYS A 281 8.89 -24.62 -40.67
N ASN A 282 8.46 -23.87 -41.69
CA ASN A 282 9.20 -23.73 -42.96
C ASN A 282 10.31 -22.65 -42.86
N ASN A 283 10.39 -21.94 -41.73
CA ASN A 283 11.24 -20.78 -41.48
C ASN A 283 10.86 -19.54 -42.31
N GLN A 284 9.59 -19.42 -42.72
CA GLN A 284 9.06 -18.14 -43.19
C GLN A 284 8.77 -17.25 -41.97
N ASN A 285 9.33 -16.04 -42.01
CA ASN A 285 9.03 -14.99 -41.03
C ASN A 285 7.79 -14.19 -41.45
N TYR A 286 7.02 -13.75 -40.46
CA TYR A 286 5.82 -12.92 -40.59
C TYR A 286 5.94 -11.75 -39.59
N TYR A 287 5.70 -10.52 -40.02
CA TYR A 287 6.04 -9.31 -39.24
C TYR A 287 4.94 -8.24 -39.25
N GLN A 288 4.68 -7.60 -38.10
CA GLN A 288 3.83 -6.40 -37.99
C GLN A 288 4.37 -5.44 -36.92
N LYS A 289 4.26 -4.14 -37.19
CA LYS A 289 4.48 -3.06 -36.22
C LYS A 289 3.16 -2.35 -35.91
N ILE A 290 2.97 -1.97 -34.66
CA ILE A 290 1.87 -1.13 -34.18
C ILE A 290 2.36 -0.02 -33.26
N ASP A 291 1.58 1.05 -33.19
CA ASP A 291 1.81 2.22 -32.35
C ASP A 291 0.47 2.90 -32.01
N GLN A 292 0.48 3.98 -31.24
CA GLN A 292 -0.74 4.71 -30.86
C GLN A 292 -1.51 5.37 -32.02
N THR A 293 -0.89 5.53 -33.20
CA THR A 293 -1.52 6.14 -34.39
C THR A 293 -2.37 5.14 -35.17
N ASN A 294 -1.97 3.86 -35.20
CA ASN A 294 -2.72 2.79 -35.86
C ASN A 294 -3.51 1.90 -34.87
N THR A 295 -3.15 1.88 -33.59
CA THR A 295 -3.77 1.03 -32.56
C THR A 295 -4.11 1.87 -31.33
N SER A 296 -5.29 2.51 -31.35
CA SER A 296 -5.71 3.52 -30.37
C SER A 296 -5.88 3.00 -28.93
N SER A 297 -6.04 1.69 -28.75
CA SER A 297 -6.07 1.06 -27.42
C SER A 297 -4.69 0.93 -26.76
N LEU A 298 -3.60 0.95 -27.54
CA LEU A 298 -2.22 0.84 -27.05
C LEU A 298 -1.83 2.10 -26.25
N LYS A 299 -1.11 1.92 -25.14
CA LYS A 299 -0.75 2.99 -24.19
C LYS A 299 0.76 3.06 -23.98
N LYS A 300 1.24 4.25 -23.60
CA LYS A 300 2.61 4.49 -23.13
C LYS A 300 2.61 4.90 -21.65
N ASN A 301 3.76 4.85 -21.01
CA ASN A 301 3.94 5.18 -19.58
C ASN A 301 3.34 6.54 -19.19
N LEU A 302 3.52 7.55 -20.05
CA LEU A 302 3.00 8.91 -19.83
C LEU A 302 1.47 8.98 -19.73
N ASP A 303 0.73 8.09 -20.41
CA ASP A 303 -0.74 8.05 -20.37
C ASP A 303 -1.24 7.66 -18.96
N PHE A 304 -0.51 6.78 -18.27
CA PHE A 304 -0.82 6.35 -16.90
C PHE A 304 -0.48 7.42 -15.86
N TYR A 305 0.66 8.12 -16.05
CA TYR A 305 1.01 9.26 -15.19
C TYR A 305 0.03 10.42 -15.35
N GLN A 306 -0.41 10.72 -16.57
CA GLN A 306 -1.45 11.73 -16.83
C GLN A 306 -2.75 11.38 -16.11
N TYR A 307 -3.21 10.13 -16.21
CA TYR A 307 -4.42 9.66 -15.54
C TYR A 307 -4.38 9.87 -14.01
N ILE A 308 -3.21 9.69 -13.37
CA ILE A 308 -3.02 9.97 -11.94
C ILE A 308 -2.98 11.49 -11.68
N HIS A 309 -2.24 12.24 -12.48
CA HIS A 309 -2.08 13.70 -12.37
C HIS A 309 -3.43 14.45 -12.47
N ASP A 310 -4.31 14.04 -13.38
CA ASP A 310 -5.65 14.64 -13.55
C ASP A 310 -6.47 14.58 -12.24
N ARG A 311 -6.27 13.53 -11.45
CA ARG A 311 -7.07 13.15 -10.27
C ARG A 311 -6.44 13.51 -8.94
N SER A 312 -5.19 13.99 -8.93
CA SER A 312 -4.38 14.16 -7.72
C SER A 312 -3.82 15.58 -7.55
N PHE A 313 -3.67 15.98 -6.28
CA PHE A 313 -3.09 17.26 -5.86
C PHE A 313 -2.34 17.07 -4.54
N SER A 314 -1.44 17.99 -4.20
CA SER A 314 -0.81 18.07 -2.88
C SER A 314 -1.69 18.90 -1.93
N LEU A 315 -1.82 18.46 -0.67
CA LEU A 315 -2.48 19.17 0.43
C LEU A 315 -1.42 19.61 1.46
N LEU A 316 -1.60 20.81 2.03
CA LEU A 316 -0.77 21.35 3.11
C LEU A 316 -1.62 22.09 4.15
N VAL A 317 -1.30 21.95 5.44
CA VAL A 317 -1.92 22.70 6.54
C VAL A 317 -0.89 23.13 7.58
N GLY A 318 -1.00 24.39 8.03
CA GLY A 318 -0.21 24.95 9.13
C GLY A 318 -0.89 24.68 10.47
N VAL A 319 -0.15 24.11 11.42
CA VAL A 319 -0.63 23.73 12.76
C VAL A 319 0.25 24.33 13.86
N ASN A 320 -0.40 24.78 14.93
CA ASN A 320 0.24 25.06 16.22
C ASN A 320 0.10 23.80 17.07
N ARG A 321 1.21 23.13 17.38
CA ARG A 321 1.21 21.88 18.17
C ARG A 321 2.18 21.93 19.34
N TRP A 322 2.02 21.00 20.28
CA TRP A 322 3.05 20.74 21.27
C TRP A 322 4.17 19.91 20.65
N TRP A 323 5.40 20.18 21.08
CA TRP A 323 6.59 19.46 20.68
C TRP A 323 7.48 19.29 21.91
N GLU A 324 8.01 18.08 22.08
CA GLU A 324 8.97 17.72 23.12
C GLU A 324 10.21 17.14 22.44
N ASP A 325 11.36 17.24 23.11
CA ASP A 325 12.63 16.81 22.52
C ASP A 325 12.74 15.28 22.58
N PRO A 326 13.01 14.57 21.46
CA PRO A 326 13.09 13.10 21.45
C PRO A 326 14.16 12.49 22.37
N PHE A 327 15.06 13.31 22.92
CA PHE A 327 16.11 12.92 23.85
C PHE A 327 15.98 13.65 25.21
N ASP A 328 14.83 14.29 25.48
CA ASP A 328 14.53 15.15 26.64
C ASP A 328 15.51 16.33 26.87
N LEU A 329 16.39 16.63 25.90
CA LEU A 329 17.43 17.65 26.03
C LEU A 329 16.89 19.09 26.07
N ARG A 330 15.63 19.30 25.68
CA ARG A 330 14.97 20.62 25.65
C ARG A 330 13.55 20.50 26.18
N SER A 331 13.13 21.49 26.96
CA SER A 331 11.80 21.52 27.55
C SER A 331 10.71 21.65 26.49
N GLY A 332 9.71 20.77 26.57
CA GLY A 332 8.54 20.80 25.70
C GLY A 332 7.84 22.16 25.65
N LYS A 333 7.38 22.52 24.46
CA LYS A 333 6.86 23.85 24.10
C LYS A 333 5.83 23.77 22.96
N MET A 334 5.09 24.86 22.75
CA MET A 334 4.35 25.07 21.50
C MET A 334 5.32 25.39 20.35
N ILE A 335 5.04 24.87 19.16
CA ILE A 335 5.68 25.23 17.89
C ILE A 335 4.63 25.42 16.78
N GLN A 336 4.99 26.19 15.76
CA GLN A 336 4.38 26.08 14.43
C GLN A 336 5.05 24.92 13.68
N ASP A 337 4.23 24.11 13.02
CA ASP A 337 4.66 22.98 12.17
C ASP A 337 3.63 22.80 11.03
N PHE A 338 3.88 21.88 10.10
CA PHE A 338 2.94 21.58 9.02
C PHE A 338 2.68 20.09 8.82
N LYS A 339 1.50 19.78 8.29
CA LYS A 339 1.11 18.45 7.80
C LYS A 339 0.70 18.56 6.33
N GLY A 340 1.00 17.55 5.54
CA GLY A 340 0.74 17.57 4.10
C GLY A 340 1.30 16.36 3.36
N GLY A 341 0.91 16.23 2.10
CA GLY A 341 1.18 15.07 1.25
C GLY A 341 0.19 14.99 0.08
N THR A 342 0.21 13.89 -0.65
CA THR A 342 -0.66 13.70 -1.82
C THR A 342 -2.08 13.31 -1.43
N MET A 343 -3.05 13.84 -2.18
CA MET A 343 -4.46 13.46 -2.15
C MET A 343 -4.97 13.19 -3.57
N TRP A 344 -6.03 12.40 -3.68
CA TRP A 344 -6.74 12.19 -4.95
C TRP A 344 -8.24 11.94 -4.76
N VAL A 345 -9.03 12.23 -5.78
CA VAL A 345 -10.49 12.10 -5.74
C VAL A 345 -10.93 10.67 -6.03
N LEU A 346 -11.74 10.10 -5.14
CA LEU A 346 -12.39 8.80 -5.31
C LEU A 346 -13.70 8.93 -6.10
N ASP A 347 -14.55 9.84 -5.65
CA ASP A 347 -15.96 9.98 -6.00
C ASP A 347 -16.48 11.32 -5.43
N ARG A 348 -17.73 11.70 -5.74
CA ARG A 348 -18.41 12.87 -5.18
C ARG A 348 -19.71 12.48 -4.47
N VAL A 349 -20.01 13.11 -3.34
CA VAL A 349 -21.32 13.01 -2.68
C VAL A 349 -22.32 13.91 -3.40
N VAL A 350 -23.49 13.38 -3.76
CA VAL A 350 -24.55 14.15 -4.44
C VAL A 350 -25.43 14.82 -3.38
N ASN A 351 -25.26 16.14 -3.22
CA ASN A 351 -25.80 16.87 -2.07
C ASN A 351 -26.37 18.24 -2.50
N LYS A 352 -27.61 18.23 -3.02
CA LYS A 352 -28.28 19.41 -3.57
C LYS A 352 -28.23 20.65 -2.67
N GLU A 353 -28.42 20.48 -1.36
CA GLU A 353 -28.40 21.62 -0.42
C GLU A 353 -27.04 22.32 -0.35
N LEU A 354 -25.94 21.60 -0.55
CA LEU A 354 -24.60 22.19 -0.68
C LEU A 354 -24.33 22.71 -2.10
N GLU A 355 -24.83 22.00 -3.11
CA GLU A 355 -24.69 22.38 -4.52
C GLU A 355 -25.39 23.72 -4.82
N ASP A 356 -26.58 23.94 -4.27
CA ASP A 356 -27.35 25.19 -4.34
C ASP A 356 -26.67 26.33 -3.54
N LYS A 357 -25.92 25.98 -2.48
CA LYS A 357 -25.09 26.91 -1.68
C LYS A 357 -23.72 27.20 -2.30
N GLY A 358 -23.43 26.69 -3.49
CA GLY A 358 -22.17 26.96 -4.21
C GLY A 358 -21.01 26.03 -3.88
N TYR A 359 -21.25 24.86 -3.29
CA TYR A 359 -20.21 23.89 -2.90
C TYR A 359 -20.34 22.55 -3.63
N TRP A 360 -19.21 21.84 -3.77
CA TRP A 360 -19.17 20.38 -4.01
C TRP A 360 -18.69 19.66 -2.74
N GLU A 361 -19.14 18.43 -2.51
CA GLU A 361 -18.70 17.58 -1.40
C GLU A 361 -17.96 16.35 -1.94
N LEU A 362 -16.62 16.40 -1.91
CA LEU A 362 -15.74 15.41 -2.52
C LEU A 362 -15.36 14.30 -1.52
N LEU A 363 -15.23 13.07 -2.02
CA LEU A 363 -14.59 11.97 -1.32
C LEU A 363 -13.14 11.86 -1.81
N LEU A 364 -12.18 12.06 -0.89
CA LEU A 364 -10.76 12.17 -1.18
C LEU A 364 -9.98 11.08 -0.43
N ALA A 365 -9.07 10.38 -1.11
CA ALA A 365 -8.17 9.42 -0.48
C ALA A 365 -6.82 10.05 -0.13
N THR A 366 -6.25 9.63 0.99
CA THR A 366 -4.85 9.83 1.37
C THR A 366 -4.45 8.83 2.48
N ASN A 367 -3.22 8.88 2.99
CA ASN A 367 -2.81 8.09 4.16
C ASN A 367 -3.32 8.70 5.47
N ILE A 368 -3.45 7.91 6.53
CA ILE A 368 -3.78 8.41 7.86
C ILE A 368 -2.70 9.37 8.34
N HIS A 369 -1.41 9.04 8.14
CA HIS A 369 -0.32 9.91 8.63
C HIS A 369 -0.25 11.27 7.92
N VAL A 370 -0.70 11.36 6.65
CA VAL A 370 -0.77 12.63 5.89
C VAL A 370 -1.82 13.57 6.48
N PHE A 371 -2.98 13.05 6.88
CA PHE A 371 -4.05 13.81 7.53
C PHE A 371 -4.07 13.65 9.07
N SER A 372 -2.98 13.17 9.68
CA SER A 372 -2.95 12.94 11.12
C SER A 372 -2.78 14.25 11.88
N LEU A 373 -3.89 14.70 12.46
CA LEU A 373 -3.98 15.85 13.35
C LEU A 373 -3.88 15.45 14.84
N ALA A 374 -3.56 14.19 15.16
CA ALA A 374 -3.47 13.68 16.53
C ALA A 374 -2.40 14.40 17.36
N GLU A 375 -1.15 14.47 16.86
CA GLU A 375 -0.05 15.23 17.49
C GLU A 375 -0.35 16.73 17.69
N THR A 376 -1.35 17.26 16.98
CA THR A 376 -1.78 18.65 17.14
C THR A 376 -2.84 18.75 18.23
N PHE A 377 -3.97 18.05 18.08
CA PHE A 377 -5.17 18.27 18.90
C PHE A 377 -5.35 17.30 20.07
N ASP A 378 -4.68 16.15 20.09
CA ASP A 378 -4.73 15.23 21.22
C ASP A 378 -3.75 15.65 22.32
N LYS A 379 -4.28 16.36 23.31
CA LYS A 379 -3.55 16.77 24.50
C LYS A 379 -3.06 15.58 25.35
N SER A 380 -3.73 14.43 25.25
CA SER A 380 -3.48 13.27 26.12
C SER A 380 -2.22 12.48 25.77
N ILE A 381 -1.62 12.73 24.60
CA ILE A 381 -0.29 12.27 24.21
C ILE A 381 0.78 12.86 25.14
N TYR A 382 0.63 14.12 25.54
CA TYR A 382 1.65 14.88 26.29
C TYR A 382 1.29 15.08 27.78
N PHE A 383 0.00 15.08 28.13
CA PHE A 383 -0.47 15.39 29.48
C PHE A 383 -1.62 14.49 29.92
N SER A 384 -1.52 13.93 31.12
CA SER A 384 -2.64 13.24 31.77
C SER A 384 -3.85 14.19 31.94
N LYS A 385 -5.07 13.62 31.88
CA LYS A 385 -6.34 14.36 31.88
C LYS A 385 -6.45 15.43 32.98
N ASN A 386 -5.92 15.14 34.17
CA ASN A 386 -5.93 16.00 35.35
C ASN A 386 -4.50 16.49 35.72
N SER A 387 -3.61 16.66 34.73
CA SER A 387 -2.21 17.01 34.99
C SER A 387 -2.06 18.39 35.66
N THR A 388 -1.41 18.41 36.82
CA THR A 388 -1.03 19.62 37.57
C THR A 388 0.22 20.31 36.99
N ASN A 389 0.80 19.76 35.91
CA ASN A 389 2.00 20.30 35.28
C ASN A 389 1.73 21.68 34.66
N ALA A 390 2.50 22.70 35.05
CA ALA A 390 2.38 24.07 34.52
C ALA A 390 2.71 24.21 33.01
N LYS A 391 3.16 23.15 32.34
CA LYS A 391 3.19 23.04 30.87
C LYS A 391 1.80 22.73 30.28
N ALA A 392 0.97 21.95 30.96
CA ALA A 392 -0.35 21.52 30.46
C ALA A 392 -1.35 22.69 30.28
N SER A 393 -1.17 23.80 31.01
CA SER A 393 -1.93 25.05 30.81
C SER A 393 -1.37 25.95 29.69
N LYS A 394 -0.18 25.65 29.17
CA LYS A 394 0.44 26.34 28.03
C LYS A 394 0.15 25.67 26.68
N TRP A 395 -0.31 24.42 26.69
CA TRP A 395 -0.82 23.72 25.50
C TRP A 395 -2.00 24.50 24.89
N LYS A 396 -1.85 24.91 23.63
CA LYS A 396 -2.82 25.73 22.89
C LYS A 396 -2.81 25.35 21.41
N ALA A 397 -3.34 24.17 21.09
CA ALA A 397 -3.41 23.70 19.72
C ALA A 397 -4.43 24.48 18.87
N GLY A 398 -4.26 24.42 17.55
CA GLY A 398 -5.11 25.08 16.56
C GLY A 398 -4.37 25.25 15.24
N PHE A 399 -5.04 25.75 14.20
CA PHE A 399 -4.40 26.00 12.90
C PHE A 399 -3.69 27.37 12.85
N TYR A 400 -2.86 27.59 11.84
CA TYR A 400 -2.48 28.94 11.40
C TYR A 400 -2.64 29.06 9.88
N ASP A 401 -2.92 30.27 9.41
CA ASP A 401 -3.04 30.60 8.00
C ASP A 401 -1.67 31.06 7.47
N PHE A 402 -1.20 30.50 6.35
CA PHE A 402 0.08 30.88 5.72
C PHE A 402 0.06 32.31 5.16
N GLN A 403 -1.11 32.86 4.85
CA GLN A 403 -1.29 34.25 4.41
C GLN A 403 -1.52 35.22 5.58
N ASN A 404 -2.04 34.73 6.72
CA ASN A 404 -2.29 35.52 7.92
C ASN A 404 -2.07 34.71 9.21
N GLN A 405 -0.79 34.55 9.57
CA GLN A 405 -0.32 33.67 10.67
C GLN A 405 -0.98 33.94 12.04
N TRP A 406 -1.62 35.10 12.22
CA TRP A 406 -2.25 35.54 13.46
C TRP A 406 -3.76 35.23 13.56
N ASN A 407 -4.39 34.65 12.53
CA ASN A 407 -5.85 34.45 12.50
C ASN A 407 -6.29 33.01 12.17
N SER A 408 -6.20 32.10 13.14
CA SER A 408 -6.56 30.67 12.96
C SER A 408 -7.99 30.46 12.44
N LYS A 409 -8.94 31.34 12.80
CA LYS A 409 -10.34 31.28 12.36
C LYS A 409 -10.55 31.44 10.85
N LYS A 410 -9.51 31.79 10.09
CA LYS A 410 -9.52 31.84 8.62
C LYS A 410 -8.65 30.77 7.95
N ALA A 411 -8.01 29.89 8.71
CA ALA A 411 -7.14 28.86 8.16
C ALA A 411 -7.90 27.93 7.20
N GLU A 412 -7.36 27.79 5.99
CA GLU A 412 -7.76 26.78 5.01
C GLU A 412 -6.65 25.75 4.86
N PHE A 413 -7.02 24.50 4.54
CA PHE A 413 -6.11 23.56 3.93
C PHE A 413 -5.72 24.10 2.55
N MET A 414 -4.43 24.32 2.37
CA MET A 414 -3.82 24.78 1.13
C MET A 414 -3.63 23.60 0.18
N THR A 415 -3.65 23.86 -1.12
CA THR A 415 -3.42 22.83 -2.16
C THR A 415 -2.57 23.34 -3.31
N THR A 416 -1.80 22.45 -3.95
CA THR A 416 -1.09 22.71 -5.21
C THR A 416 -1.17 21.51 -6.17
N ARG A 417 -0.96 21.78 -7.46
CA ARG A 417 -0.84 20.82 -8.58
C ARG A 417 0.25 21.33 -9.55
N LEU A 418 0.52 20.65 -10.66
CA LEU A 418 1.33 21.25 -11.73
C LEU A 418 0.64 22.47 -12.34
N ASN A 419 1.44 23.43 -12.80
CA ASN A 419 0.97 24.61 -13.52
C ASN A 419 0.67 24.34 -15.01
N GLN A 420 0.63 23.07 -15.42
CA GLN A 420 0.26 22.60 -16.75
C GLN A 420 -0.79 21.48 -16.66
N ASP A 421 -1.77 21.44 -17.58
CA ASP A 421 -2.77 20.36 -17.65
C ASP A 421 -2.16 19.05 -18.18
N LYS A 422 -1.28 19.13 -19.18
CA LYS A 422 -0.65 17.97 -19.82
C LYS A 422 0.77 17.74 -19.31
N LEU A 423 1.12 16.50 -19.03
CA LEU A 423 2.48 16.08 -18.72
C LEU A 423 3.36 16.02 -19.98
N THR A 424 4.63 16.36 -19.81
CA THR A 424 5.71 16.21 -20.80
C THR A 424 6.70 15.09 -20.43
N SER A 425 6.69 14.67 -19.17
CA SER A 425 7.60 13.69 -18.54
C SER A 425 6.93 13.07 -17.31
N ASN A 426 7.54 12.03 -16.74
CA ASN A 426 7.12 11.44 -15.47
C ASN A 426 7.66 12.17 -14.23
N ASN A 427 8.53 13.18 -14.40
CA ASN A 427 8.91 14.12 -13.34
C ASN A 427 8.84 15.57 -13.86
N VAL A 428 8.08 16.43 -13.18
CA VAL A 428 7.87 17.85 -13.50
C VAL A 428 7.91 18.69 -12.23
N THR A 429 8.79 19.68 -12.18
CA THR A 429 9.00 20.56 -11.00
C THR A 429 8.17 21.84 -11.01
N GLU A 430 7.49 22.16 -12.11
CA GLU A 430 6.69 23.39 -12.28
C GLU A 430 5.30 23.30 -11.61
N ILE A 431 5.28 23.38 -10.28
CA ILE A 431 4.04 23.46 -9.50
C ILE A 431 3.41 24.87 -9.52
N SER A 432 2.09 24.93 -9.34
CA SER A 432 1.38 26.17 -9.09
C SER A 432 1.56 26.66 -7.64
N GLY A 433 1.41 27.96 -7.41
CA GLY A 433 1.46 28.51 -6.05
C GLY A 433 0.29 27.98 -5.19
N PHE A 434 0.56 27.71 -3.90
CA PHE A 434 -0.43 27.16 -2.98
C PHE A 434 -1.73 28.00 -2.90
N GLN A 435 -2.86 27.37 -3.24
CA GLN A 435 -4.19 27.97 -3.16
C GLN A 435 -4.90 27.57 -1.86
N PRO A 436 -5.54 28.49 -1.13
CA PRO A 436 -6.37 28.14 0.02
C PRO A 436 -7.68 27.52 -0.49
N THR A 437 -7.99 26.27 -0.14
CA THR A 437 -9.02 25.50 -0.87
C THR A 437 -10.14 24.95 -0.01
N PHE A 438 -9.83 24.35 1.14
CA PHE A 438 -10.84 23.79 2.05
C PHE A 438 -10.74 24.45 3.42
N LYS A 439 -11.80 25.06 3.94
CA LYS A 439 -11.78 25.62 5.31
C LYS A 439 -11.40 24.57 6.36
N ALA A 440 -10.37 24.83 7.18
CA ALA A 440 -9.81 23.85 8.11
C ALA A 440 -10.65 23.73 9.39
N GLU A 441 -10.79 24.83 10.14
CA GLU A 441 -11.52 24.90 11.44
C GLU A 441 -12.98 24.40 11.30
N GLU A 442 -13.66 24.69 10.18
CA GLU A 442 -15.05 24.27 9.94
C GLU A 442 -15.21 22.76 9.65
N GLN A 443 -14.13 22.06 9.26
CA GLN A 443 -14.24 20.71 8.66
C GLN A 443 -13.41 19.63 9.35
N TYR A 444 -12.25 19.94 9.94
CA TYR A 444 -11.25 18.93 10.31
C TYR A 444 -11.77 17.76 11.16
N LEU A 445 -12.60 18.02 12.19
CA LEU A 445 -13.20 16.99 13.03
C LEU A 445 -14.14 16.03 12.27
N GLN A 446 -14.74 16.48 11.17
CA GLN A 446 -15.71 15.71 10.37
C GLN A 446 -15.16 15.25 9.01
N ALA A 447 -13.93 15.65 8.69
CA ALA A 447 -13.27 15.33 7.43
C ALA A 447 -12.99 13.84 7.31
N ALA A 448 -12.33 13.23 8.31
CA ALA A 448 -12.03 11.79 8.32
C ALA A 448 -13.33 10.96 8.43
N TYR A 449 -13.81 10.48 7.28
CA TYR A 449 -15.10 9.80 7.16
C TYR A 449 -14.97 8.29 7.27
N TYR A 450 -13.91 7.69 6.74
CA TYR A 450 -13.70 6.24 6.75
C TYR A 450 -12.22 5.84 6.78
N THR A 451 -11.91 4.77 7.50
CA THR A 451 -10.69 3.93 7.42
C THR A 451 -11.15 2.47 7.59
N PRO A 452 -10.57 1.49 6.90
CA PRO A 452 -10.86 0.08 7.15
C PRO A 452 -10.45 -0.30 8.59
N ARG A 453 -11.24 -1.17 9.22
CA ARG A 453 -11.01 -1.71 10.57
C ARG A 453 -11.51 -3.15 10.65
N TYR A 454 -10.68 -4.05 11.16
CA TYR A 454 -10.98 -5.47 11.32
C TYR A 454 -10.15 -6.10 12.45
N ASN A 455 -10.51 -7.32 12.83
CA ASN A 455 -9.75 -8.12 13.80
C ASN A 455 -8.48 -8.70 13.17
N VAL A 456 -7.40 -8.73 13.95
CA VAL A 456 -6.09 -9.30 13.58
C VAL A 456 -5.46 -10.03 14.76
N SER A 457 -4.83 -11.16 14.47
CA SER A 457 -4.01 -11.96 15.40
C SER A 457 -2.68 -12.36 14.76
N GLY A 458 -1.88 -13.15 15.48
CA GLY A 458 -0.69 -13.79 14.92
C GLY A 458 0.37 -12.79 14.51
N PHE A 459 0.63 -11.79 15.34
CA PHE A 459 1.76 -10.87 15.21
C PHE A 459 2.47 -10.74 16.55
N LYS A 460 3.75 -10.38 16.50
CA LYS A 460 4.62 -10.20 17.66
C LYS A 460 5.09 -8.75 17.74
N THR A 461 5.08 -8.15 18.92
CA THR A 461 5.55 -6.76 19.10
C THR A 461 7.06 -6.70 19.31
N GLU A 462 7.67 -5.63 18.81
CA GLU A 462 9.09 -5.33 19.00
C GLU A 462 9.45 -5.13 20.48
N THR A 463 8.61 -4.41 21.22
CA THR A 463 8.77 -4.18 22.66
C THR A 463 7.55 -4.69 23.44
N PRO A 464 7.71 -5.11 24.72
CA PRO A 464 6.58 -5.33 25.62
C PRO A 464 5.70 -4.08 25.79
N HIS A 465 6.33 -2.90 25.79
CA HIS A 465 5.67 -1.61 25.92
C HIS A 465 4.64 -1.35 24.80
N ALA A 466 5.02 -1.60 23.54
CA ALA A 466 4.12 -1.46 22.40
C ALA A 466 2.88 -2.38 22.50
N GLY A 467 3.05 -3.58 23.06
CA GLY A 467 1.94 -4.49 23.38
C GLY A 467 1.02 -3.91 24.45
N GLN A 468 1.58 -3.64 25.63
CA GLN A 468 0.84 -3.09 26.78
C GLN A 468 0.07 -1.79 26.44
N VAL A 469 0.67 -0.86 25.69
CA VAL A 469 0.06 0.45 25.40
C VAL A 469 -1.06 0.36 24.35
N TYR A 470 -0.91 -0.47 23.32
CA TYR A 470 -1.75 -0.39 22.11
C TYR A 470 -2.58 -1.65 21.78
N ILE A 471 -2.33 -2.80 22.38
CA ILE A 471 -2.96 -4.09 22.02
C ILE A 471 -3.89 -4.58 23.13
N GLU A 472 -5.16 -4.87 22.81
CA GLU A 472 -6.14 -5.31 23.81
C GLU A 472 -5.84 -6.69 24.43
N ASN A 473 -5.40 -7.65 23.60
CA ASN A 473 -5.06 -9.00 24.03
C ASN A 473 -3.57 -9.25 23.78
N PHE A 474 -2.76 -9.20 24.84
CA PHE A 474 -1.30 -9.27 24.74
C PHE A 474 -0.71 -10.24 25.76
N ASP A 475 0.16 -11.16 25.30
CA ASP A 475 1.01 -11.99 26.16
C ASP A 475 2.41 -11.37 26.24
N GLU A 476 2.76 -10.87 27.42
CA GLU A 476 4.04 -10.22 27.68
C GLU A 476 5.26 -11.16 27.56
N SER A 477 5.06 -12.47 27.75
CA SER A 477 6.14 -13.46 27.73
C SER A 477 6.59 -13.83 26.31
N THR A 478 5.63 -14.07 25.40
CA THR A 478 5.92 -14.34 23.98
C THR A 478 6.00 -13.06 23.14
N ARG A 479 5.42 -11.96 23.62
CA ARG A 479 5.09 -10.71 22.91
C ARG A 479 4.05 -10.86 21.79
N PHE A 480 3.19 -11.89 21.86
CA PHE A 480 2.12 -12.09 20.87
C PHE A 480 0.90 -11.23 21.17
N GLY A 481 0.27 -10.72 20.11
CA GLY A 481 -0.88 -9.82 20.20
C GLY A 481 -2.07 -10.22 19.33
N SER A 482 -3.25 -9.76 19.74
CA SER A 482 -4.41 -9.59 18.86
C SER A 482 -5.17 -8.30 19.18
N THR A 483 -5.71 -7.64 18.16
CA THR A 483 -6.46 -6.38 18.28
C THR A 483 -7.65 -6.34 17.32
N LYS A 484 -8.72 -5.66 17.73
CA LYS A 484 -9.89 -5.33 16.88
C LYS A 484 -9.70 -4.05 16.05
N ASN A 485 -8.53 -3.43 16.15
CA ASN A 485 -8.15 -2.19 15.47
C ASN A 485 -7.12 -2.44 14.35
N GLY A 486 -7.07 -3.64 13.76
CA GLY A 486 -6.28 -3.87 12.54
C GLY A 486 -6.85 -3.08 11.36
N GLY A 487 -5.98 -2.57 10.48
CA GLY A 487 -6.41 -1.75 9.34
C GLY A 487 -5.29 -1.44 8.35
N ALA A 488 -5.51 -0.42 7.53
CA ALA A 488 -4.56 0.11 6.55
C ALA A 488 -4.16 1.54 6.90
N ASP A 489 -3.01 2.01 6.40
CA ASP A 489 -2.66 3.44 6.44
C ASP A 489 -3.42 4.20 5.33
N PHE A 490 -4.74 4.23 5.44
CA PHE A 490 -5.64 4.72 4.41
C PHE A 490 -6.85 5.40 5.03
N VAL A 491 -7.13 6.63 4.61
CA VAL A 491 -8.31 7.37 5.04
C VAL A 491 -9.04 7.96 3.83
N ILE A 492 -10.36 7.84 3.85
CA ILE A 492 -11.25 8.58 2.97
C ILE A 492 -11.76 9.80 3.74
N LEU A 493 -11.39 10.99 3.27
CA LEU A 493 -11.91 12.25 3.74
C LEU A 493 -13.17 12.64 2.97
N ARG A 494 -14.12 13.29 3.63
CA ARG A 494 -15.25 14.00 3.01
C ARG A 494 -15.06 15.50 3.23
N LEU A 495 -14.66 16.23 2.20
CA LEU A 495 -14.38 17.66 2.27
C LEU A 495 -15.26 18.47 1.30
N LYS A 496 -15.63 19.67 1.72
CA LYS A 496 -16.45 20.62 0.96
C LYS A 496 -15.54 21.69 0.36
N ILE A 497 -15.67 21.88 -0.95
CA ILE A 497 -14.94 22.86 -1.75
C ILE A 497 -15.93 23.82 -2.40
N ASP A 498 -15.63 25.11 -2.42
CA ASP A 498 -16.40 26.09 -3.20
C ASP A 498 -16.21 25.79 -4.70
N LYS A 499 -17.31 25.79 -5.46
CA LYS A 499 -17.33 25.54 -6.91
C LYS A 499 -16.32 26.41 -7.66
N ASN A 500 -16.07 27.65 -7.22
CA ASN A 500 -15.11 28.54 -7.91
C ASN A 500 -13.63 28.14 -7.74
N LYS A 501 -13.29 27.31 -6.75
CA LYS A 501 -11.92 26.85 -6.46
C LYS A 501 -11.53 25.57 -7.20
N LEU A 502 -12.51 24.76 -7.64
CA LEU A 502 -12.27 23.41 -8.17
C LEU A 502 -11.32 23.40 -9.38
N LYS A 503 -11.58 24.23 -10.39
CA LYS A 503 -10.75 24.41 -11.58
C LYS A 503 -9.25 24.65 -11.30
N ASN A 504 -8.91 25.23 -10.14
CA ASN A 504 -7.52 25.54 -9.77
C ASN A 504 -6.73 24.31 -9.32
N ILE A 505 -7.42 23.22 -8.93
CA ILE A 505 -6.82 21.99 -8.41
C ILE A 505 -7.13 20.75 -9.26
N LEU A 506 -8.27 20.74 -9.95
CA LEU A 506 -8.81 19.59 -10.69
C LEU A 506 -9.54 20.07 -11.97
N PRO A 507 -8.84 20.73 -12.91
CA PRO A 507 -9.46 21.30 -14.11
C PRO A 507 -10.17 20.26 -14.99
N GLU A 508 -9.68 19.01 -15.04
CA GLU A 508 -10.37 17.93 -15.77
C GLU A 508 -11.68 17.46 -15.11
N LEU A 509 -11.81 17.59 -13.77
CA LEU A 509 -13.10 17.36 -13.11
C LEU A 509 -14.04 18.55 -13.32
N ASP A 510 -13.54 19.77 -13.23
CA ASP A 510 -14.31 21.00 -13.46
C ASP A 510 -15.00 21.02 -14.84
N LYS A 511 -14.32 20.48 -15.87
CA LYS A 511 -14.84 20.30 -17.24
C LYS A 511 -16.01 19.30 -17.37
N VAL A 512 -16.26 18.43 -16.39
CA VAL A 512 -17.28 17.34 -16.46
C VAL A 512 -18.20 17.20 -15.25
N ILE A 513 -17.93 17.89 -14.14
CA ILE A 513 -18.68 17.74 -12.89
C ILE A 513 -20.15 18.16 -13.03
N GLY A 514 -21.06 17.36 -12.48
CA GLY A 514 -22.51 17.54 -12.65
C GLY A 514 -23.05 17.09 -14.01
N THR A 515 -22.23 16.54 -14.91
CA THR A 515 -22.65 15.93 -16.18
C THR A 515 -22.58 14.41 -16.12
N ASP A 516 -23.24 13.71 -17.05
CA ASP A 516 -23.21 12.24 -17.14
C ASP A 516 -21.78 11.66 -17.25
N LYS A 517 -20.83 12.44 -17.77
CA LYS A 517 -19.41 12.06 -17.91
C LYS A 517 -18.63 12.05 -16.59
N GLU A 518 -19.15 12.67 -15.53
CA GLU A 518 -18.48 12.74 -14.22
C GLU A 518 -18.19 11.33 -13.66
N ARG A 519 -19.11 10.39 -13.90
CA ARG A 519 -19.03 9.00 -13.43
C ARG A 519 -17.82 8.25 -13.99
N ASP A 520 -17.39 8.56 -15.21
CA ASP A 520 -16.24 7.91 -15.83
C ASP A 520 -14.92 8.55 -15.41
N TRP A 521 -14.93 9.85 -15.10
CA TRP A 521 -13.76 10.55 -14.56
C TRP A 521 -13.34 9.99 -13.19
N HIS A 522 -14.28 9.80 -12.27
CA HIS A 522 -14.02 9.27 -10.91
C HIS A 522 -13.40 7.87 -10.94
N ILE A 523 -12.38 7.62 -10.11
CA ILE A 523 -11.69 6.32 -10.09
C ILE A 523 -12.39 5.27 -9.22
N GLY A 524 -13.10 5.71 -8.17
CA GLY A 524 -13.68 4.83 -7.15
C GLY A 524 -12.60 4.07 -6.36
N LEU A 525 -12.92 2.84 -5.95
CA LEU A 525 -12.04 1.96 -5.16
C LEU A 525 -11.68 0.68 -5.93
N GLY A 526 -11.23 0.82 -7.19
CA GLY A 526 -10.77 -0.32 -8.00
C GLY A 526 -11.84 -1.39 -8.26
N LYS A 527 -11.39 -2.63 -8.49
CA LYS A 527 -12.22 -3.83 -8.68
C LYS A 527 -12.25 -4.71 -7.42
N ASN A 528 -13.20 -5.63 -7.35
CA ASN A 528 -13.12 -6.77 -6.43
C ASN A 528 -12.30 -7.89 -7.10
N GLU A 529 -10.97 -7.74 -7.07
CA GLU A 529 -10.00 -8.59 -7.76
C GLU A 529 -8.70 -8.60 -6.93
N LEU A 530 -8.12 -9.78 -6.70
CA LEU A 530 -6.84 -9.92 -5.97
C LEU A 530 -5.67 -9.54 -6.88
N PHE A 531 -4.72 -8.75 -6.38
CA PHE A 531 -3.61 -8.22 -7.20
C PHE A 531 -2.43 -9.20 -7.36
N THR A 532 -1.61 -9.05 -8.40
CA THR A 532 -0.38 -9.84 -8.59
C THR A 532 0.79 -8.96 -9.10
N PRO A 533 2.03 -9.11 -8.58
CA PRO A 533 3.18 -8.36 -9.09
C PRO A 533 3.53 -8.64 -10.56
N LEU A 534 2.97 -9.70 -11.16
CA LEU A 534 3.06 -9.92 -12.61
C LEU A 534 2.28 -8.90 -13.45
N LYS A 535 1.45 -8.04 -12.86
CA LYS A 535 0.84 -6.93 -13.60
C LYS A 535 1.62 -5.65 -13.38
N THR A 536 1.95 -4.92 -14.45
CA THR A 536 2.73 -3.68 -14.38
C THR A 536 2.00 -2.63 -13.56
N GLN A 537 2.73 -1.92 -12.69
CA GLN A 537 2.17 -0.92 -11.79
C GLN A 537 2.68 0.47 -12.14
N PHE A 538 1.82 1.48 -12.00
CA PHE A 538 2.17 2.89 -12.07
C PHE A 538 1.72 3.58 -10.78
N TYR A 539 2.59 4.36 -10.17
CA TYR A 539 2.27 5.11 -8.96
C TYR A 539 2.91 6.49 -9.00
N ALA A 540 2.12 7.52 -8.70
CA ALA A 540 2.52 8.90 -8.88
C ALA A 540 1.78 9.87 -7.94
N GLY A 541 2.39 11.02 -7.73
CA GLY A 541 1.88 12.08 -6.90
C GLY A 541 2.94 13.14 -6.65
N TYR A 542 2.91 13.76 -5.48
CA TYR A 542 3.66 14.98 -5.20
C TYR A 542 4.67 14.77 -4.05
N PRO A 543 5.90 14.31 -4.32
CA PRO A 543 6.98 14.38 -3.35
C PRO A 543 7.40 15.82 -3.07
N PHE A 544 7.97 16.02 -1.89
CA PHE A 544 8.50 17.27 -1.39
C PHE A 544 9.99 17.37 -1.73
N LEU A 545 10.38 18.43 -2.44
CA LEU A 545 11.76 18.69 -2.85
C LEU A 545 12.60 19.34 -1.75
N LYS A 546 12.23 20.56 -1.36
CA LYS A 546 13.06 21.44 -0.50
C LYS A 546 12.20 22.43 0.28
N ARG A 547 12.63 22.79 1.49
CA ARG A 547 12.06 23.94 2.23
C ARG A 547 12.77 25.19 1.73
N TYR A 548 12.02 26.17 1.24
CA TYR A 548 12.52 27.52 1.00
C TYR A 548 11.85 28.47 1.97
N ALA A 549 12.63 29.36 2.59
CA ALA A 549 12.10 30.54 3.25
C ALA A 549 11.81 31.59 2.17
N ASP A 550 10.64 32.22 2.22
CA ASP A 550 10.38 33.45 1.46
C ASP A 550 11.16 34.64 2.06
N TYR A 551 11.07 35.81 1.40
CA TYR A 551 11.70 37.04 1.88
C TYR A 551 11.18 37.53 3.25
N ASN A 552 10.08 36.96 3.76
CA ASN A 552 9.51 37.26 5.08
C ASN A 552 9.93 36.22 6.15
N GLY A 553 10.75 35.21 5.80
CA GLY A 553 11.13 34.11 6.68
C GLY A 553 10.08 33.01 6.83
N THR A 554 9.01 33.04 6.03
CA THR A 554 7.98 31.98 6.01
C THR A 554 8.50 30.80 5.20
N TYR A 555 8.71 29.67 5.85
CA TYR A 555 9.09 28.43 5.16
C TYR A 555 7.89 27.83 4.44
N GLN A 556 7.95 27.76 3.11
CA GLN A 556 7.01 26.96 2.33
C GLN A 556 7.72 25.75 1.70
N PRO A 557 7.06 24.57 1.69
CA PRO A 557 7.57 23.39 1.01
C PRO A 557 7.40 23.50 -0.51
N LEU A 558 8.49 23.30 -1.26
CA LEU A 558 8.44 23.06 -2.71
C LEU A 558 8.11 21.58 -2.97
N TYR A 559 7.22 21.31 -3.92
CA TYR A 559 6.87 19.98 -4.41
C TYR A 559 7.23 19.86 -5.89
N GLU A 560 7.36 18.63 -6.38
CA GLU A 560 7.28 18.28 -7.81
C GLU A 560 6.10 17.32 -8.03
N PHE A 561 5.73 17.02 -9.29
CA PHE A 561 4.95 15.83 -9.60
C PHE A 561 5.90 14.75 -10.12
N LYS A 562 5.91 13.59 -9.47
CA LYS A 562 6.78 12.46 -9.80
C LYS A 562 5.96 11.18 -9.91
N GLY A 563 6.24 10.40 -10.95
CA GLY A 563 5.64 9.10 -11.21
C GLY A 563 6.69 8.04 -11.48
N ASN A 564 6.49 6.86 -10.91
CA ASN A 564 7.34 5.68 -11.11
C ASN A 564 6.52 4.49 -11.62
N LYS A 565 7.22 3.58 -12.30
CA LYS A 565 6.68 2.35 -12.90
C LYS A 565 7.41 1.15 -12.32
N SER A 566 6.68 0.07 -12.05
CA SER A 566 7.29 -1.19 -11.63
C SER A 566 6.79 -2.40 -12.43
N ILE A 567 7.75 -3.25 -12.82
CA ILE A 567 7.56 -4.48 -13.60
C ILE A 567 7.73 -5.74 -12.74
N GLY A 568 7.38 -5.64 -11.46
CA GLY A 568 7.57 -6.72 -10.48
C GLY A 568 7.26 -6.30 -9.05
N GLY A 569 7.64 -7.13 -8.08
CA GLY A 569 7.48 -6.84 -6.65
C GLY A 569 7.21 -8.07 -5.81
N ILE A 570 6.85 -7.87 -4.55
CA ILE A 570 6.36 -8.92 -3.65
C ILE A 570 5.29 -8.35 -2.71
N ILE A 571 4.27 -9.15 -2.39
CA ILE A 571 3.18 -8.76 -1.47
C ILE A 571 3.41 -9.37 -0.09
N SER A 572 3.51 -8.54 0.94
CA SER A 572 3.33 -9.00 2.33
C SER A 572 1.82 -9.01 2.63
N THR A 573 1.28 -10.17 2.98
CA THR A 573 -0.16 -10.39 3.23
C THR A 573 -0.62 -9.70 4.52
N GLN A 574 0.16 -9.85 5.58
CA GLN A 574 0.01 -9.21 6.89
C GLN A 574 1.41 -9.02 7.49
N ASN A 575 1.69 -7.88 8.11
CA ASN A 575 2.96 -7.68 8.84
C ASN A 575 2.93 -8.42 10.19
N ARG A 576 3.74 -9.47 10.32
CA ARG A 576 3.82 -10.31 11.54
C ARG A 576 4.71 -9.73 12.64
N TYR A 577 5.51 -8.69 12.37
CA TYR A 577 6.40 -8.04 13.35
C TYR A 577 6.09 -6.55 13.52
N VAL A 578 5.52 -6.19 14.67
CA VAL A 578 4.86 -4.90 14.91
C VAL A 578 5.72 -3.96 15.75
N LYS A 579 6.03 -2.80 15.17
CA LYS A 579 6.74 -1.68 15.81
C LYS A 579 5.77 -0.55 16.13
N GLU A 580 6.16 0.39 16.99
CA GLU A 580 5.27 1.51 17.38
C GLU A 580 4.87 2.40 16.19
N GLY A 581 5.74 2.54 15.18
CA GLY A 581 5.43 3.24 13.92
C GLY A 581 4.36 2.56 13.04
N ASN A 582 3.96 1.32 13.34
CA ASN A 582 2.85 0.66 12.65
C ASN A 582 1.46 1.15 13.12
N PHE A 583 1.35 1.88 14.24
CA PHE A 583 0.09 2.44 14.70
C PHE A 583 -0.15 3.81 14.09
N GLN A 584 -1.29 3.97 13.40
CA GLN A 584 -1.65 5.18 12.69
C GLN A 584 -2.96 5.75 13.22
N SER A 585 -2.97 7.06 13.52
CA SER A 585 -4.02 7.69 14.32
C SER A 585 -4.69 8.88 13.65
N LEU A 586 -6.02 8.84 13.58
CA LEU A 586 -6.88 9.93 13.14
C LEU A 586 -7.44 10.69 14.35
N TRP A 587 -7.48 12.02 14.27
CA TRP A 587 -8.25 12.85 15.19
C TRP A 587 -9.62 13.14 14.59
N THR A 588 -10.69 12.78 15.29
CA THR A 588 -12.07 12.77 14.75
C THR A 588 -13.05 13.42 15.73
N LYS A 589 -14.23 13.85 15.26
CA LYS A 589 -15.30 14.38 16.11
C LYS A 589 -15.71 13.36 17.16
N TYR A 590 -15.89 13.80 18.40
CA TYR A 590 -16.33 12.93 19.49
C TYR A 590 -17.71 12.31 19.21
N ASN A 591 -17.80 10.99 19.42
CA ASN A 591 -19.03 10.23 19.52
C ASN A 591 -18.86 9.24 20.69
N GLU A 592 -19.80 9.21 21.64
CA GLU A 592 -19.63 8.43 22.88
C GLU A 592 -19.53 6.91 22.63
N ALA A 593 -20.36 6.38 21.72
CA ALA A 593 -20.39 4.94 21.41
C ALA A 593 -19.12 4.51 20.68
N GLU A 594 -18.71 5.28 19.65
CA GLU A 594 -17.44 5.02 18.97
C GLU A 594 -16.24 5.20 19.90
N ASN A 595 -16.24 6.19 20.80
CA ASN A 595 -15.16 6.39 21.76
C ASN A 595 -15.00 5.18 22.69
N LYS A 596 -16.10 4.70 23.28
CA LYS A 596 -16.10 3.52 24.16
C LYS A 596 -15.66 2.23 23.46
N ASP A 597 -15.89 2.13 22.15
CA ASP A 597 -15.40 1.02 21.33
C ASP A 597 -13.92 1.20 20.94
N TRP A 598 -13.58 2.19 20.11
CA TRP A 598 -12.23 2.40 19.58
C TRP A 598 -11.17 2.52 20.69
N ASN A 599 -11.51 3.20 21.79
CA ASN A 599 -10.63 3.45 22.92
C ASN A 599 -10.97 2.58 24.14
N SER A 600 -11.51 1.37 23.93
CA SER A 600 -11.85 0.44 25.03
C SER A 600 -10.63 0.02 25.86
N HIS A 601 -9.47 -0.14 25.22
CA HIS A 601 -8.23 -0.63 25.85
C HIS A 601 -7.84 0.24 27.05
N HIS A 602 -7.50 -0.38 28.20
CA HIS A 602 -7.18 0.28 29.47
C HIS A 602 -8.09 1.47 29.86
N LYS A 603 -9.37 1.47 29.44
CA LYS A 603 -10.31 2.59 29.58
C LYS A 603 -9.84 3.91 28.96
N ASN A 604 -9.01 3.87 27.91
CA ASN A 604 -8.49 5.05 27.20
C ASN A 604 -9.61 6.03 26.78
N TRP A 605 -10.83 5.54 26.51
CA TRP A 605 -12.02 6.34 26.23
C TRP A 605 -12.30 7.42 27.29
N GLU A 606 -11.91 7.21 28.56
CA GLU A 606 -12.07 8.19 29.63
C GLU A 606 -11.29 9.49 29.35
N LYS A 607 -10.18 9.43 28.61
CA LYS A 607 -9.37 10.61 28.19
C LYS A 607 -10.21 11.62 27.42
N TYR A 608 -11.03 11.15 26.47
CA TYR A 608 -11.75 11.98 25.49
C TYR A 608 -13.17 12.35 25.92
N THR A 609 -13.62 11.95 27.11
CA THR A 609 -14.98 12.28 27.64
C THR A 609 -15.27 13.77 27.80
N GLN A 610 -14.27 14.64 27.70
CA GLN A 610 -14.38 16.10 27.75
C GLN A 610 -13.47 16.72 26.67
N PRO A 611 -13.85 17.88 26.09
CA PRO A 611 -13.05 18.52 25.05
C PRO A 611 -11.77 19.18 25.59
N PHE A 612 -10.65 19.05 24.87
CA PHE A 612 -9.38 19.72 25.23
C PHE A 612 -9.35 21.21 24.85
N ILE A 613 -10.17 21.61 23.87
CA ILE A 613 -10.35 22.99 23.41
C ILE A 613 -11.85 23.31 23.48
N LYS A 614 -12.21 24.49 23.98
CA LYS A 614 -13.62 24.89 24.12
C LYS A 614 -14.33 24.81 22.76
N ASP A 615 -15.54 24.26 22.75
CA ASP A 615 -16.40 24.09 21.57
C ASP A 615 -15.83 23.17 20.47
N GLN A 616 -14.66 22.54 20.67
CA GLN A 616 -14.00 21.59 19.76
C GLN A 616 -13.80 20.23 20.44
N HIS A 617 -14.82 19.36 20.37
CA HIS A 617 -14.79 18.02 20.99
C HIS A 617 -14.38 16.94 20.00
N GLY A 618 -13.19 16.37 20.18
CA GLY A 618 -12.67 15.25 19.40
C GLY A 618 -12.20 14.06 20.24
N MET A 619 -11.85 12.98 19.53
CA MET A 619 -11.33 11.72 20.04
C MET A 619 -10.39 11.09 19.01
N ILE A 620 -9.46 10.26 19.47
CA ILE A 620 -8.59 9.49 18.57
C ILE A 620 -9.32 8.24 18.02
N LYS A 621 -8.99 7.87 16.79
CA LYS A 621 -9.23 6.53 16.21
C LYS A 621 -7.88 6.02 15.69
N THR A 622 -7.33 4.99 16.35
CA THR A 622 -6.04 4.40 16.01
C THR A 622 -6.24 3.05 15.34
N VAL A 623 -5.51 2.79 14.25
CA VAL A 623 -5.42 1.46 13.62
C VAL A 623 -3.98 0.96 13.63
N LEU A 624 -3.82 -0.36 13.74
CA LEU A 624 -2.56 -1.04 13.50
C LEU A 624 -2.47 -1.44 12.02
N THR A 625 -1.41 -1.00 11.33
CA THR A 625 -1.18 -1.30 9.91
C THR A 625 -0.90 -2.78 9.67
N GLN A 626 -1.88 -3.48 9.11
CA GLN A 626 -1.92 -4.94 8.91
C GLN A 626 -2.55 -5.32 7.56
N HIS A 627 -2.97 -4.36 6.73
CA HIS A 627 -3.49 -4.65 5.40
C HIS A 627 -2.37 -5.01 4.44
N SER A 628 -2.67 -5.82 3.42
CA SER A 628 -1.63 -6.35 2.54
C SER A 628 -0.94 -5.23 1.77
N SER A 629 0.39 -5.29 1.71
CA SER A 629 1.23 -4.28 1.09
C SER A 629 2.09 -4.89 -0.01
N LEU A 630 2.00 -4.32 -1.20
CA LEU A 630 2.91 -4.56 -2.30
C LEU A 630 4.17 -3.72 -2.11
N PHE A 631 5.33 -4.38 -2.01
CA PHE A 631 6.63 -3.77 -2.19
C PHE A 631 7.01 -3.86 -3.67
N THR A 632 7.10 -2.71 -4.35
CA THR A 632 7.36 -2.64 -5.80
C THR A 632 8.81 -2.96 -6.13
N ARG A 633 9.06 -3.65 -7.25
CA ARG A 633 10.43 -3.84 -7.75
C ARG A 633 11.00 -2.52 -8.30
N ILE A 634 12.12 -2.08 -7.75
CA ILE A 634 12.98 -1.01 -8.28
C ILE A 634 14.35 -1.67 -8.46
N GLU A 635 14.96 -1.59 -9.65
CA GLU A 635 16.24 -2.28 -9.88
C GLU A 635 17.39 -1.54 -9.19
N LYS A 636 18.48 -2.25 -8.88
CA LYS A 636 19.63 -1.69 -8.17
C LYS A 636 20.21 -0.49 -8.94
N ASN A 637 20.40 0.64 -8.24
CA ASN A 637 20.80 1.97 -8.74
C ASN A 637 19.67 2.80 -9.39
N GLU A 638 18.46 2.25 -9.59
CA GLU A 638 17.27 3.01 -10.03
C GLU A 638 16.53 3.69 -8.86
N ASP A 639 17.07 3.62 -7.65
CA ASP A 639 16.58 4.26 -6.41
C ASP A 639 16.15 5.73 -6.58
N HIS A 640 16.75 6.46 -7.52
CA HIS A 640 16.43 7.86 -7.83
C HIS A 640 15.01 8.04 -8.41
N ASN A 641 14.45 7.00 -9.04
CA ASN A 641 13.08 6.98 -9.57
C ASN A 641 12.03 6.72 -8.49
N ALA A 642 12.41 6.18 -7.32
CA ALA A 642 11.49 5.92 -6.22
C ALA A 642 10.74 7.18 -5.77
N LEU A 643 9.49 7.03 -5.32
CA LEU A 643 8.78 8.14 -4.70
C LEU A 643 9.25 8.30 -3.25
N ASP A 644 9.72 9.49 -2.90
CA ASP A 644 10.42 9.79 -1.65
C ASP A 644 9.58 10.69 -0.71
N GLY A 645 10.23 11.53 0.11
CA GLY A 645 9.57 12.26 1.19
C GLY A 645 8.37 13.10 0.72
N GLY A 646 7.23 13.02 1.42
CA GLY A 646 6.01 13.76 1.06
C GLY A 646 5.15 13.12 -0.04
N SER A 647 5.65 12.11 -0.76
CA SER A 647 4.87 11.36 -1.76
C SER A 647 3.78 10.46 -1.17
N SER A 648 3.71 10.34 0.15
CA SER A 648 2.64 9.67 0.88
C SER A 648 1.27 10.11 0.39
N GLY A 649 0.37 9.15 0.21
CA GLY A 649 -0.97 9.34 -0.33
C GLY A 649 -1.05 9.21 -1.86
N SER A 650 0.10 9.04 -2.55
CA SER A 650 0.16 8.85 -4.00
C SER A 650 -0.69 7.66 -4.45
N MET A 651 -1.43 7.86 -5.54
CA MET A 651 -2.29 6.85 -6.15
C MET A 651 -1.44 5.76 -6.81
N ALA A 652 -1.83 4.50 -6.66
CA ALA A 652 -1.26 3.39 -7.42
C ALA A 652 -2.33 2.70 -8.30
N ILE A 653 -2.03 2.55 -9.59
CA ILE A 653 -2.87 1.89 -10.59
C ILE A 653 -2.13 0.75 -11.29
N ASP A 654 -2.87 -0.17 -11.88
CA ASP A 654 -2.31 -1.13 -12.84
C ASP A 654 -2.23 -0.57 -14.28
N SER A 655 -1.53 -1.27 -15.15
CA SER A 655 -1.47 -1.04 -16.61
C SER A 655 -2.80 -1.24 -17.36
N SER A 656 -3.93 -1.41 -16.65
CA SER A 656 -5.29 -1.34 -17.19
C SER A 656 -6.10 -0.16 -16.60
N PHE A 657 -5.45 0.80 -15.93
CA PHE A 657 -6.05 1.94 -15.22
C PHE A 657 -6.94 1.58 -14.01
N ASN A 658 -6.88 0.36 -13.46
CA ASN A 658 -7.57 0.03 -12.22
C ASN A 658 -6.74 0.56 -11.03
N LEU A 659 -7.37 1.25 -10.08
CA LEU A 659 -6.77 1.49 -8.76
C LEU A 659 -6.44 0.15 -8.08
N ILE A 660 -5.17 -0.02 -7.69
CA ILE A 660 -4.70 -1.20 -6.94
C ILE A 660 -4.40 -0.89 -5.48
N GLY A 661 -4.06 0.36 -5.15
CA GLY A 661 -3.60 0.71 -3.81
C GLY A 661 -3.20 2.17 -3.62
N ILE A 662 -2.53 2.44 -2.51
CA ILE A 662 -2.00 3.76 -2.12
C ILE A 662 -0.56 3.63 -1.61
N ASN A 663 0.37 4.42 -2.14
CA ASN A 663 1.75 4.49 -1.65
C ASN A 663 1.80 5.19 -0.30
N TYR A 664 2.45 4.58 0.69
CA TYR A 664 2.50 5.08 2.07
C TYR A 664 3.91 5.15 2.67
N LEU A 665 4.90 4.47 2.09
CA LEU A 665 6.27 4.43 2.61
C LEU A 665 7.28 4.17 1.49
N LEU A 666 8.43 4.84 1.55
CA LEU A 666 9.66 4.39 0.90
C LEU A 666 10.45 3.55 1.90
N THR A 667 10.46 2.24 1.70
CA THR A 667 11.24 1.29 2.52
C THR A 667 12.64 1.17 1.96
N LYS A 668 13.64 1.04 2.85
CA LYS A 668 15.01 0.66 2.51
C LYS A 668 15.47 -0.49 3.38
N ASP A 669 16.07 -1.48 2.74
CA ASP A 669 16.70 -2.63 3.36
C ASP A 669 18.23 -2.53 3.21
N GLU A 670 18.94 -2.48 4.34
CA GLU A 670 20.40 -2.35 4.39
C GLU A 670 21.13 -3.70 4.20
N LYS A 671 20.45 -4.86 4.30
CA LYS A 671 21.04 -6.20 4.09
C LYS A 671 21.19 -6.52 2.61
N HIS A 672 20.17 -6.20 1.83
CA HIS A 672 20.08 -6.46 0.39
C HIS A 672 20.39 -5.24 -0.47
N ASN A 673 20.62 -4.07 0.15
CA ASN A 673 20.70 -2.77 -0.54
C ASN A 673 19.49 -2.60 -1.49
N THR A 674 18.29 -2.73 -0.94
CA THR A 674 17.02 -2.70 -1.68
C THR A 674 16.19 -1.49 -1.24
N SER A 675 15.91 -0.57 -2.18
CA SER A 675 14.89 0.47 -2.00
C SER A 675 13.59 0.05 -2.68
N THR A 676 12.44 0.32 -2.05
CA THR A 676 11.13 -0.08 -2.59
C THR A 676 10.01 0.80 -2.04
N ASN A 677 9.04 1.16 -2.90
CA ASN A 677 7.81 1.81 -2.47
C ASN A 677 6.80 0.77 -1.99
N ALA A 678 6.23 1.01 -0.80
CA ALA A 678 5.20 0.20 -0.19
C ALA A 678 3.81 0.76 -0.52
N ILE A 679 2.99 -0.07 -1.17
CA ILE A 679 1.64 0.25 -1.63
C ILE A 679 0.65 -0.61 -0.87
N SER A 680 -0.17 -0.01 -0.01
CA SER A 680 -1.25 -0.73 0.68
C SER A 680 -2.39 -0.97 -0.31
N LEU A 681 -2.80 -2.23 -0.46
CA LEU A 681 -3.72 -2.66 -1.52
C LEU A 681 -5.19 -2.31 -1.21
N MET A 682 -6.02 -2.21 -2.24
CA MET A 682 -7.49 -2.04 -2.11
C MET A 682 -8.22 -3.37 -1.84
N GLN A 683 -7.56 -4.49 -2.18
CA GLN A 683 -7.97 -5.85 -1.88
C GLN A 683 -6.80 -6.57 -1.22
N GLY A 684 -6.95 -6.90 0.06
CA GLY A 684 -6.00 -7.69 0.84
C GLY A 684 -6.00 -9.18 0.47
N GLN A 685 -4.93 -9.88 0.84
CA GLN A 685 -4.69 -11.31 0.56
C GLN A 685 -4.42 -12.15 1.82
N SER A 686 -4.51 -11.56 3.01
CA SER A 686 -4.49 -12.28 4.29
C SER A 686 -5.86 -12.94 4.57
N THR A 687 -5.92 -13.78 5.59
CA THR A 687 -7.20 -14.07 6.27
C THR A 687 -7.70 -12.83 7.01
N TYR A 688 -9.01 -12.58 6.99
CA TYR A 688 -9.66 -11.44 7.64
C TYR A 688 -10.90 -11.88 8.43
N GLU A 689 -11.17 -11.21 9.54
CA GLU A 689 -12.24 -11.53 10.50
C GLU A 689 -13.34 -10.46 10.57
N ASN A 690 -14.41 -10.73 11.35
CA ASN A 690 -15.50 -9.80 11.68
C ASN A 690 -16.24 -9.20 10.46
N GLY A 691 -16.37 -9.97 9.37
CA GLY A 691 -17.19 -9.59 8.20
C GLY A 691 -16.53 -8.61 7.24
N PHE A 692 -15.23 -8.34 7.43
CA PHE A 692 -14.37 -7.75 6.41
C PHE A 692 -13.84 -8.85 5.48
N ASP A 693 -14.02 -8.67 4.17
CA ASP A 693 -13.68 -9.60 3.08
C ASP A 693 -12.31 -9.31 2.46
N GLY A 694 -11.45 -8.57 3.18
CA GLY A 694 -10.22 -7.99 2.63
C GLY A 694 -10.46 -6.81 1.68
N ASN A 695 -11.71 -6.47 1.35
CA ASN A 695 -12.03 -5.53 0.29
C ASN A 695 -12.47 -4.15 0.84
N ILE A 696 -11.61 -3.15 0.66
CA ILE A 696 -11.87 -1.77 1.10
C ILE A 696 -13.07 -1.16 0.36
N ARG A 697 -13.31 -1.53 -0.92
CA ARG A 697 -14.49 -1.11 -1.68
C ARG A 697 -15.79 -1.72 -1.15
N THR A 698 -15.81 -3.03 -0.86
CA THR A 698 -17.02 -3.70 -0.34
C THR A 698 -17.46 -3.02 0.96
N ASP A 699 -16.53 -2.82 1.89
CA ASP A 699 -16.82 -2.25 3.19
C ASP A 699 -17.18 -0.75 3.13
N PHE A 700 -16.47 0.05 2.34
CA PHE A 700 -16.84 1.45 2.14
C PHE A 700 -18.24 1.61 1.52
N VAL A 701 -18.62 0.73 0.59
CA VAL A 701 -19.97 0.73 -0.01
C VAL A 701 -21.04 0.25 0.99
N LYS A 702 -20.72 -0.68 1.91
CA LYS A 702 -21.61 -0.99 3.07
C LYS A 702 -21.84 0.28 3.90
N LYS A 703 -20.79 1.03 4.22
CA LYS A 703 -20.87 2.28 5.00
C LYS A 703 -21.65 3.39 4.29
N LEU A 704 -21.39 3.67 3.01
CA LEU A 704 -22.15 4.67 2.24
C LEU A 704 -23.66 4.40 2.29
N ARG A 705 -24.08 3.13 2.21
CA ARG A 705 -25.48 2.73 2.32
C ARG A 705 -26.04 2.89 3.73
N LYS A 706 -25.30 2.45 4.76
CA LYS A 706 -25.68 2.61 6.17
C LYS A 706 -25.92 4.08 6.54
N ASP A 707 -25.05 4.97 6.06
CA ASP A 707 -25.08 6.40 6.33
C ASP A 707 -26.00 7.17 5.35
N ASN A 708 -26.71 6.45 4.46
CA ASN A 708 -27.59 6.98 3.40
C ASN A 708 -26.94 8.00 2.45
N LEU A 709 -25.61 7.94 2.27
CA LEU A 709 -24.89 8.81 1.35
C LEU A 709 -24.93 8.26 -0.08
N ILE A 710 -25.51 9.07 -0.97
CA ILE A 710 -25.48 8.86 -2.42
C ILE A 710 -24.19 9.47 -2.98
N THR A 711 -23.53 8.73 -3.87
CA THR A 711 -22.34 9.20 -4.60
C THR A 711 -22.51 8.98 -6.10
N VAL A 712 -21.61 9.54 -6.92
CA VAL A 712 -21.73 9.47 -8.39
C VAL A 712 -21.34 8.09 -8.93
N LYS A 713 -20.31 7.42 -8.38
CA LYS A 713 -19.80 6.15 -8.91
C LYS A 713 -19.99 4.93 -7.99
N LEU A 714 -19.79 5.08 -6.69
CA LEU A 714 -19.73 3.96 -5.73
C LEU A 714 -21.10 3.58 -5.14
N ASN A 715 -21.97 4.56 -4.91
CA ASN A 715 -23.34 4.34 -4.40
C ASN A 715 -24.37 5.28 -5.07
N PRO A 716 -24.59 5.17 -6.40
CA PRO A 716 -25.56 5.98 -7.13
C PRO A 716 -27.01 5.62 -6.79
N LYS A 717 -27.93 6.59 -6.97
CA LYS A 717 -29.39 6.38 -6.80
C LYS A 717 -29.94 5.28 -7.70
N ASN A 718 -29.48 5.27 -8.96
CA ASN A 718 -29.85 4.29 -9.96
C ASN A 718 -28.65 3.38 -10.21
N LYS A 719 -28.81 2.05 -10.08
CA LYS A 719 -27.71 1.09 -10.36
C LYS A 719 -27.40 0.94 -11.86
N ASN A 720 -28.29 1.42 -12.73
CA ASN A 720 -28.26 1.18 -14.17
C ASN A 720 -27.85 2.42 -15.00
N SER A 721 -27.48 3.52 -14.33
CA SER A 721 -26.78 4.67 -14.92
C SER A 721 -25.30 4.55 -14.61
#